data_AF-A0A933G6P7-F1
#
_entry.id   AF-A0A933G6P7-F1
#
_cell.length_a   1.000
_cell.length_b   1.000
_cell.length_c   1.000
_cell.angle_alpha   90.00
_cell.angle_beta   90.00
_cell.angle_gamma   90.00
#
_symmetry.space_group_name_H-M   'P 1'
#
loop_
_entity.id
_entity.type
_entity.pdbx_description
1 polymer ?
#
loop_
_entity_poly.entity_id
_entity_poly.type
_entity_poly.pdbx_seq_one_letter_code
_entity_poly.pdbx_strand_id
1 'polypeptide(L)'
;ALAAGLVLIVVRAVPSSYRRSVVLVAIATGLLAVLLVGRPWLKSQQAVGAGGRGASLRLRLHTWQYAQDLFFAKPLAGHGQGSYFLLAQQMASVPRREGDRPDVEKDPTAFNAGLVGHAHSEWLEILADLGAIGFALMASSLGLTFWAGVRAFLRATAPAEKWCLLGLMVGLLAIVVEEFADVALRMPVLPIVFYTTIALIWALCLSQEAALPAGRPVLPDRLRPVGLLAVIFVAMMFVTAARRDWDGALADGRLDGFLQKQQWDAALQTARTAQQYRLDVQEIVAAAIRETGAAQAAAAHRLEQLRTMLARRDQLPPASRTNLRNLAQQDIEKFDGYLAECMQAGQRVWAIMPCAPSAAEWMAEVLLMKNEIEARKLEVGLEPIRQPFVQAARQWMLAEFQRDRFNAPVALRLLVLCRDQPIDLRLDLLRIPLRAGPQPVGIVVNFEAAVGQIAAAEPSSFEHRMETLRQAVTAAQAASDADHWLDPYAPETLRLQAMAAAAAGQHDQAAALAAEAVGLYENQKLRFYHPGALSYGLLDQARYQFLADADQPDKAVALCRRAIECWPEVAQREEQLRPLKRELALYLMAAGDEGSASDLLRQEGGPITDERLKRNVGYGLAEICGRFIGRAPTSRPARFPQWLSRSLELAPDYPHGHLLAAHCALEHNRGAEAAEHLKAMEAQVEDPRWLDVALETLAKHFPASDELKAYIASRAEAASRPTSEASEATQPAGGPVRPNSFDTRKPEHTLN
;
A
#
# COMPACT_ATOMS: atom_id res chain seq x y z
N ALA A 1 -33.80 -4.56 -15.16
CA ALA A 1 -34.35 -4.86 -16.51
C ALA A 1 -35.54 -5.83 -16.49
N LEU A 2 -35.36 -7.08 -16.03
CA LEU A 2 -36.40 -8.13 -16.11
C LEU A 2 -37.72 -7.76 -15.42
N ALA A 3 -37.65 -7.18 -14.21
CA ALA A 3 -38.83 -6.68 -13.49
C ALA A 3 -39.57 -5.57 -14.27
N ALA A 4 -38.84 -4.62 -14.87
CA ALA A 4 -39.43 -3.56 -15.70
C ALA A 4 -40.08 -4.13 -16.97
N GLY A 5 -39.46 -5.12 -17.60
CA GLY A 5 -40.03 -5.86 -18.74
C GLY A 5 -41.33 -6.58 -18.37
N LEU A 6 -41.36 -7.25 -17.21
CA LEU A 6 -42.58 -7.89 -16.68
C LEU A 6 -43.68 -6.86 -16.41
N VAL A 7 -43.36 -5.72 -15.79
CA VAL A 7 -44.33 -4.64 -15.57
C VAL A 7 -44.91 -4.14 -16.90
N LEU A 8 -44.07 -3.94 -17.92
CA LEU A 8 -44.53 -3.54 -19.25
C LEU A 8 -45.46 -4.57 -19.91
N ILE A 9 -45.15 -5.87 -19.78
CA ILE A 9 -46.01 -6.96 -20.26
C ILE A 9 -47.36 -6.94 -19.54
N VAL A 10 -47.35 -6.81 -18.20
CA VAL A 10 -48.58 -6.74 -17.39
C VAL A 10 -49.40 -5.50 -17.74
N VAL A 11 -48.78 -4.33 -17.86
CA VAL A 11 -49.45 -3.09 -18.27
C VAL A 11 -50.08 -3.22 -19.66
N ARG A 12 -49.47 -3.98 -20.57
CA ARG A 12 -50.02 -4.22 -21.90
C ARG A 12 -51.19 -5.21 -21.89
N ALA A 13 -51.15 -6.21 -21.01
CA ALA A 13 -52.20 -7.22 -20.85
C ALA A 13 -53.47 -6.66 -20.18
N VAL A 14 -53.36 -5.54 -19.45
CA VAL A 14 -54.45 -4.92 -18.70
C VAL A 14 -55.23 -3.90 -19.56
N PRO A 15 -56.57 -3.80 -19.43
CA PRO A 15 -57.39 -2.82 -20.15
C PRO A 15 -56.91 -1.38 -19.93
N SER A 16 -57.09 -0.53 -20.95
CA SER A 16 -56.57 0.85 -20.97
C SER A 16 -56.99 1.69 -19.76
N SER A 17 -58.19 1.45 -19.21
CA SER A 17 -58.72 2.13 -18.02
C SER A 17 -57.90 1.87 -16.74
N TYR A 18 -57.21 0.74 -16.65
CA TYR A 18 -56.45 0.34 -15.44
C TYR A 18 -54.94 0.49 -15.58
N ARG A 19 -54.42 0.79 -16.77
CA ARG A 19 -52.96 0.88 -17.02
C ARG A 19 -52.26 1.88 -16.10
N ARG A 20 -52.89 3.04 -15.84
CA ARG A 20 -52.34 4.05 -14.92
C ARG A 20 -52.23 3.51 -13.50
N SER A 21 -53.27 2.86 -13.01
CA SER A 21 -53.29 2.26 -11.68
C SER A 21 -52.25 1.16 -11.54
N VAL A 22 -52.08 0.31 -12.55
CA VAL A 22 -51.04 -0.74 -12.56
C VAL A 22 -49.63 -0.16 -12.52
N VAL A 23 -49.35 0.89 -13.30
CA VAL A 23 -48.05 1.58 -13.25
C VAL A 23 -47.80 2.21 -11.88
N LEU A 24 -48.79 2.91 -11.32
CA LEU A 24 -48.67 3.52 -9.99
C LEU A 24 -48.46 2.47 -8.89
N VAL A 25 -49.20 1.36 -8.94
CA VAL A 25 -49.02 0.24 -8.00
C VAL A 25 -47.64 -0.38 -8.17
N ALA A 26 -47.15 -0.58 -9.40
CA ALA A 26 -45.81 -1.11 -9.64
C ALA A 26 -44.71 -0.18 -9.11
N ILE A 27 -44.83 1.14 -9.31
CA ILE A 27 -43.89 2.13 -8.75
C ILE A 27 -43.96 2.11 -7.22
N ALA A 28 -45.16 2.17 -6.63
CA ALA A 28 -45.35 2.14 -5.18
C ALA A 28 -44.80 0.85 -4.56
N THR A 29 -45.01 -0.29 -5.22
CA THR A 29 -44.51 -1.60 -4.78
C THR A 29 -43.01 -1.69 -4.92
N GLY A 30 -42.43 -1.14 -5.99
CA GLY A 30 -40.98 -1.06 -6.18
C GLY A 30 -40.31 -0.20 -5.10
N LEU A 31 -40.86 0.98 -4.82
CA LEU A 31 -40.39 1.86 -3.75
C LEU A 31 -40.55 1.19 -2.38
N LEU A 32 -41.69 0.56 -2.11
CA LEU A 32 -41.94 -0.17 -0.88
C LEU A 32 -40.99 -1.36 -0.74
N ALA A 33 -40.68 -2.09 -1.81
CA ALA A 33 -39.70 -3.17 -1.80
C ALA A 33 -38.29 -2.66 -1.52
N VAL A 34 -37.88 -1.52 -2.10
CA VAL A 34 -36.59 -0.87 -1.77
C VAL A 34 -36.55 -0.46 -0.30
N LEU A 35 -37.64 0.08 0.25
CA LEU A 35 -37.69 0.48 1.66
C LEU A 35 -37.74 -0.71 2.63
N LEU A 36 -38.56 -1.72 2.36
CA LEU A 36 -38.79 -2.87 3.24
C LEU A 36 -37.75 -3.97 3.09
N VAL A 37 -37.21 -4.20 1.89
CA VAL A 37 -36.19 -5.22 1.64
C VAL A 37 -34.82 -4.58 1.59
N GLY A 38 -34.67 -3.47 0.86
CA GLY A 38 -33.39 -2.80 0.69
C GLY A 38 -32.81 -2.26 1.99
N ARG A 39 -33.60 -1.66 2.89
CA ARG A 39 -33.06 -1.11 4.15
C ARG A 39 -32.57 -2.19 5.13
N PRO A 40 -33.33 -3.27 5.44
CA PRO A 40 -32.82 -4.37 6.25
C PRO A 40 -31.70 -5.13 5.55
N TRP A 41 -31.76 -5.27 4.22
CA TRP A 41 -30.69 -5.89 3.45
C TRP A 41 -29.41 -5.06 3.50
N LEU A 42 -29.45 -3.75 3.32
CA LEU A 42 -28.28 -2.86 3.49
C LEU A 42 -27.74 -2.94 4.92
N LYS A 43 -28.60 -2.93 5.94
CA LYS A 43 -28.16 -3.14 7.33
C LYS A 43 -27.53 -4.51 7.53
N SER A 44 -28.08 -5.56 6.92
CA SER A 44 -27.49 -6.89 6.98
C SER A 44 -26.18 -6.97 6.20
N GLN A 45 -26.04 -6.28 5.06
CA GLN A 45 -24.81 -6.25 4.26
C GLN A 45 -23.73 -5.42 4.93
N GLN A 46 -24.11 -4.34 5.62
CA GLN A 46 -23.25 -3.64 6.56
C GLN A 46 -22.84 -4.55 7.72
N ALA A 47 -23.62 -5.57 8.07
CA ALA A 47 -23.20 -6.60 9.04
C ALA A 47 -22.50 -7.82 8.39
N VAL A 48 -22.56 -7.97 7.05
CA VAL A 48 -21.99 -9.11 6.31
C VAL A 48 -20.49 -8.85 6.13
N GLY A 49 -19.74 -9.22 7.17
CA GLY A 49 -18.30 -9.47 7.17
C GLY A 49 -17.40 -8.26 6.87
N ALA A 50 -16.21 -8.29 7.44
CA ALA A 50 -15.16 -7.34 7.11
C ALA A 50 -14.49 -7.59 5.74
N GLY A 51 -14.97 -8.59 4.98
CA GLY A 51 -14.44 -8.99 3.69
C GLY A 51 -14.83 -8.07 2.52
N GLY A 52 -14.33 -8.39 1.32
CA GLY A 52 -14.31 -7.49 0.16
C GLY A 52 -15.67 -6.92 -0.29
N ARG A 53 -16.77 -7.68 -0.22
CA ARG A 53 -18.10 -7.17 -0.60
C ARG A 53 -18.64 -6.15 0.41
N GLY A 54 -18.47 -6.42 1.70
CA GLY A 54 -18.88 -5.51 2.77
C GLY A 54 -18.08 -4.20 2.71
N ALA A 55 -16.76 -4.32 2.55
CA ALA A 55 -15.86 -3.18 2.35
C ALA A 55 -16.25 -2.33 1.13
N SER A 56 -16.53 -2.96 -0.02
CA SER A 56 -16.98 -2.25 -1.23
C SER A 56 -18.30 -1.50 -1.01
N LEU A 57 -19.28 -2.10 -0.32
CA LEU A 57 -20.54 -1.39 -0.01
C LEU A 57 -20.30 -0.20 0.91
N ARG A 58 -19.47 -0.34 1.95
CA ARG A 58 -19.14 0.77 2.85
C ARG A 58 -18.42 1.89 2.12
N LEU A 59 -17.45 1.56 1.27
CA LEU A 59 -16.79 2.53 0.40
C LEU A 59 -17.83 3.32 -0.42
N ARG A 60 -18.80 2.64 -1.06
CA ARG A 60 -19.87 3.31 -1.81
C ARG A 60 -20.67 4.31 -0.96
N LEU A 61 -20.95 3.97 0.30
CA LEU A 61 -21.68 4.87 1.19
C LEU A 61 -20.86 6.11 1.52
N HIS A 62 -19.56 5.97 1.79
CA HIS A 62 -18.65 7.10 1.96
C HIS A 62 -18.58 7.96 0.70
N THR A 63 -18.38 7.35 -0.47
CA THR A 63 -18.25 8.05 -1.75
C THR A 63 -19.53 8.78 -2.16
N TRP A 64 -20.70 8.19 -1.92
CA TRP A 64 -21.99 8.88 -2.11
C TRP A 64 -22.15 10.06 -1.16
N GLN A 65 -21.68 9.94 0.08
CA GLN A 65 -21.73 11.03 1.03
C GLN A 65 -20.83 12.18 0.57
N TYR A 66 -19.59 11.88 0.11
CA TYR A 66 -18.69 12.89 -0.43
C TYR A 66 -19.29 13.64 -1.62
N ALA A 67 -19.91 12.90 -2.56
CA ALA A 67 -20.57 13.51 -3.72
C ALA A 67 -21.72 14.44 -3.30
N GLN A 68 -22.51 14.05 -2.30
CA GLN A 68 -23.58 14.89 -1.75
C GLN A 68 -23.02 16.15 -1.11
N ASP A 69 -21.96 16.06 -0.31
CA ASP A 69 -21.35 17.22 0.33
C ASP A 69 -20.77 18.21 -0.69
N LEU A 70 -20.10 17.70 -1.73
CA LEU A 70 -19.60 18.50 -2.85
C LEU A 70 -20.75 19.19 -3.60
N PHE A 71 -21.83 18.46 -3.87
CA PHE A 71 -23.03 19.07 -4.45
C PHE A 71 -23.59 20.18 -3.55
N PHE A 72 -23.75 19.94 -2.25
CA PHE A 72 -24.28 20.97 -1.34
C PHE A 72 -23.33 22.17 -1.18
N ALA A 73 -22.02 21.99 -1.37
CA ALA A 73 -21.06 23.09 -1.38
C ALA A 73 -21.19 23.98 -2.63
N LYS A 74 -21.46 23.41 -3.82
CA LYS A 74 -21.68 24.16 -5.07
C LYS A 74 -22.86 23.61 -5.89
N PRO A 75 -24.11 23.83 -5.44
CA PRO A 75 -25.27 23.09 -5.95
C PRO A 75 -25.67 23.41 -7.39
N LEU A 76 -25.34 24.60 -7.91
CA LEU A 76 -25.77 25.00 -9.25
C LEU A 76 -24.85 24.48 -10.35
N ALA A 77 -23.56 24.80 -10.26
CA ALA A 77 -22.57 24.52 -11.31
C ALA A 77 -21.60 23.38 -10.95
N GLY A 78 -21.65 22.87 -9.73
CA GLY A 78 -20.69 21.88 -9.23
C GLY A 78 -19.29 22.44 -9.07
N HIS A 79 -18.31 21.54 -9.00
CA HIS A 79 -16.90 21.84 -8.79
C HIS A 79 -16.04 21.79 -10.07
N GLY A 80 -16.64 21.44 -11.21
CA GLY A 80 -15.99 21.22 -12.50
C GLY A 80 -15.86 19.72 -12.80
N GLN A 81 -15.74 19.36 -14.09
CA GLN A 81 -15.56 17.97 -14.51
C GLN A 81 -14.33 17.34 -13.85
N GLY A 82 -14.49 16.18 -13.22
CA GLY A 82 -13.40 15.43 -12.59
C GLY A 82 -12.99 15.95 -11.21
N SER A 83 -13.70 16.95 -10.69
CA SER A 83 -13.44 17.51 -9.36
C SER A 83 -13.73 16.51 -8.23
N TYR A 84 -14.68 15.59 -8.43
CA TYR A 84 -15.00 14.55 -7.46
C TYR A 84 -13.74 13.72 -7.15
N PHE A 85 -13.05 13.21 -8.17
CA PHE A 85 -11.80 12.45 -8.02
C PHE A 85 -10.75 13.23 -7.23
N LEU A 86 -10.58 14.52 -7.54
CA LEU A 86 -9.59 15.38 -6.90
C LEU A 86 -9.89 15.68 -5.43
N LEU A 87 -11.15 15.85 -5.08
CA LEU A 87 -11.58 16.32 -3.75
C LEU A 87 -11.98 15.17 -2.81
N ALA A 88 -12.49 14.06 -3.33
CA ALA A 88 -12.95 12.94 -2.51
C ALA A 88 -11.82 12.29 -1.71
N GLN A 89 -10.60 12.24 -2.26
CA GLN A 89 -9.43 11.76 -1.52
C GLN A 89 -9.14 12.62 -0.29
N GLN A 90 -9.14 13.95 -0.46
CA GLN A 90 -8.93 14.88 0.65
C GLN A 90 -10.03 14.70 1.71
N MET A 91 -11.28 14.51 1.30
CA MET A 91 -12.40 14.28 2.22
C MET A 91 -12.29 12.98 3.00
N ALA A 92 -11.67 11.94 2.42
CA ALA A 92 -11.43 10.68 3.10
C ALA A 92 -10.26 10.76 4.08
N SER A 93 -9.20 11.51 3.72
CA SER A 93 -7.96 11.63 4.50
C SER A 93 -7.99 12.74 5.56
N VAL A 94 -8.93 13.68 5.51
CA VAL A 94 -9.05 14.79 6.46
C VAL A 94 -10.30 14.63 7.32
N PRO A 95 -10.25 14.88 8.65
CA PRO A 95 -11.44 14.91 9.47
C PRO A 95 -12.48 15.90 8.97
N ARG A 96 -13.72 15.44 8.83
CA ARG A 96 -14.84 16.28 8.38
C ARG A 96 -15.33 17.26 9.45
N ARG A 97 -15.01 17.01 10.72
CA ARG A 97 -15.35 17.83 11.87
C ARG A 97 -14.14 17.93 12.78
N GLU A 98 -14.02 19.05 13.48
CA GLU A 98 -12.98 19.22 14.50
C GLU A 98 -13.15 18.17 15.60
N GLY A 99 -12.06 17.47 15.94
CA GLY A 99 -12.05 16.37 16.91
C GLY A 99 -12.40 14.99 16.34
N ASP A 100 -12.89 14.88 15.10
CA ASP A 100 -13.14 13.59 14.46
C ASP A 100 -11.84 12.96 13.89
N ARG A 101 -11.89 11.66 13.65
CA ARG A 101 -10.87 10.92 12.89
C ARG A 101 -11.20 10.93 11.39
N PRO A 102 -10.19 10.86 10.48
CA PRO A 102 -10.41 10.65 9.05
C PRO A 102 -11.19 9.36 8.76
N ASP A 103 -11.93 9.33 7.65
CA ASP A 103 -12.72 8.16 7.27
C ASP A 103 -11.82 6.97 6.87
N VAL A 104 -10.68 7.24 6.23
CA VAL A 104 -9.64 6.21 5.96
C VAL A 104 -9.13 5.55 7.24
N GLU A 105 -9.17 6.27 8.36
CA GLU A 105 -8.71 5.78 9.64
C GLU A 105 -9.80 5.01 10.41
N LYS A 106 -11.06 5.42 10.24
CA LYS A 106 -12.23 4.76 10.84
C LYS A 106 -12.56 3.43 10.16
N ASP A 107 -12.39 3.34 8.83
CA ASP A 107 -12.71 2.14 8.04
C ASP A 107 -11.63 1.85 6.99
N PRO A 108 -10.39 1.50 7.40
CA PRO A 108 -9.29 1.27 6.46
C PRO A 108 -9.58 0.14 5.47
N THR A 109 -10.44 -0.82 5.84
CA THR A 109 -10.84 -1.91 4.93
C THR A 109 -11.65 -1.41 3.73
N ALA A 110 -12.44 -0.36 3.89
CA ALA A 110 -13.15 0.26 2.78
C ALA A 110 -12.21 1.06 1.85
N PHE A 111 -11.07 1.53 2.35
CA PHE A 111 -10.12 2.39 1.62
C PHE A 111 -8.81 1.66 1.25
N ASN A 112 -8.85 0.34 1.08
CA ASN A 112 -7.66 -0.48 0.81
C ASN A 112 -6.96 -0.19 -0.53
N ALA A 113 -7.62 0.48 -1.48
CA ALA A 113 -7.08 0.80 -2.79
C ALA A 113 -6.15 2.04 -2.80
N GLY A 114 -5.95 2.70 -1.65
CA GLY A 114 -5.10 3.89 -1.50
C GLY A 114 -5.68 5.19 -2.10
N LEU A 115 -6.59 5.09 -3.07
CA LEU A 115 -7.24 6.19 -3.77
C LEU A 115 -8.76 6.04 -3.80
N VAL A 116 -9.46 7.14 -3.55
CA VAL A 116 -10.90 7.28 -3.78
C VAL A 116 -11.15 7.69 -5.24
N GLY A 117 -11.39 6.71 -6.11
CA GLY A 117 -11.58 6.94 -7.55
C GLY A 117 -12.87 7.70 -7.89
N HIS A 118 -14.02 7.05 -7.69
CA HIS A 118 -15.31 7.54 -8.18
C HIS A 118 -16.39 7.51 -7.11
N ALA A 119 -17.51 8.20 -7.36
CA ALA A 119 -18.66 8.19 -6.48
C ALA A 119 -19.29 6.80 -6.39
N HIS A 120 -19.02 5.91 -7.35
CA HIS A 120 -19.79 4.68 -7.59
C HIS A 120 -21.29 4.97 -7.75
N SER A 121 -21.58 6.10 -8.37
CA SER A 121 -22.91 6.54 -8.80
C SER A 121 -22.70 7.68 -9.79
N GLU A 122 -22.84 7.40 -11.08
CA GLU A 122 -22.61 8.38 -12.14
C GLU A 122 -23.46 9.64 -11.93
N TRP A 123 -24.70 9.49 -11.44
CA TRP A 123 -25.60 10.60 -11.22
C TRP A 123 -25.17 11.51 -10.07
N LEU A 124 -24.65 10.92 -8.97
CA LEU A 124 -24.11 11.71 -7.86
C LEU A 124 -22.80 12.37 -8.25
N GLU A 125 -21.97 11.71 -9.05
CA GLU A 125 -20.73 12.30 -9.56
C GLU A 125 -21.02 13.48 -10.50
N ILE A 126 -21.99 13.36 -11.42
CA ILE A 126 -22.47 14.47 -12.26
C ILE A 126 -22.99 15.63 -11.40
N LEU A 127 -23.70 15.36 -10.31
CA LEU A 127 -24.16 16.40 -9.39
C LEU A 127 -22.99 17.09 -8.67
N ALA A 128 -21.99 16.33 -8.22
CA ALA A 128 -20.80 16.89 -7.56
C ALA A 128 -19.96 17.73 -8.55
N ASP A 129 -19.72 17.21 -9.75
CA ASP A 129 -18.88 17.83 -10.77
C ASP A 129 -19.57 19.00 -11.48
N LEU A 130 -20.81 18.82 -11.93
CA LEU A 130 -21.51 19.75 -12.83
C LEU A 130 -22.75 20.42 -12.20
N GLY A 131 -23.06 20.08 -10.95
CA GLY A 131 -24.19 20.65 -10.22
C GLY A 131 -25.54 20.28 -10.79
N ALA A 132 -26.57 20.97 -10.31
CA ALA A 132 -27.95 20.81 -10.75
C ALA A 132 -28.10 21.15 -12.25
N ILE A 133 -27.30 22.05 -12.80
CA ILE A 133 -27.36 22.42 -14.22
C ILE A 133 -26.91 21.25 -15.10
N GLY A 134 -25.73 20.69 -14.83
CA GLY A 134 -25.23 19.54 -15.58
C GLY A 134 -26.13 18.32 -15.44
N PHE A 135 -26.60 18.06 -14.21
CA PHE A 135 -27.57 17.00 -13.96
C PHE A 135 -28.88 17.23 -14.72
N ALA A 136 -29.43 18.45 -14.71
CA ALA A 136 -30.67 18.77 -15.43
C ALA A 136 -30.52 18.60 -16.95
N LEU A 137 -29.37 18.97 -17.53
CA LEU A 137 -29.08 18.77 -18.95
C LEU A 137 -29.03 17.28 -19.30
N MET A 138 -28.34 16.47 -18.48
CA MET A 138 -28.27 15.02 -18.67
C MET A 138 -29.64 14.35 -18.48
N ALA A 139 -30.37 14.71 -17.42
CA ALA A 139 -31.71 14.20 -17.18
C ALA A 139 -32.68 14.59 -18.32
N SER A 140 -32.56 15.81 -18.86
CA SER A 140 -33.37 16.27 -19.98
C SER A 140 -33.04 15.53 -21.27
N SER A 141 -31.76 15.28 -21.57
CA SER A 141 -31.35 14.54 -22.77
C SER A 141 -31.87 13.10 -22.76
N LEU A 142 -31.78 12.43 -21.61
CA LEU A 142 -32.36 11.11 -21.39
C LEU A 142 -33.89 11.15 -21.47
N GLY A 143 -34.52 12.10 -20.79
CA GLY A 143 -35.97 12.27 -20.81
C GLY A 143 -36.54 12.50 -22.21
N LEU A 144 -35.89 13.34 -23.01
CA LEU A 144 -36.24 13.57 -24.41
C LEU A 144 -36.03 12.33 -25.28
N THR A 145 -34.97 11.57 -25.05
CA THR A 145 -34.72 10.30 -25.76
C THR A 145 -35.80 9.27 -25.46
N PHE A 146 -36.18 9.09 -24.20
CA PHE A 146 -37.30 8.22 -23.82
C PHE A 146 -38.63 8.72 -24.39
N TRP A 147 -38.89 10.02 -24.33
CA TRP A 147 -40.11 10.60 -24.90
C TRP A 147 -40.20 10.37 -26.40
N ALA A 148 -39.12 10.60 -27.15
CA ALA A 148 -39.04 10.32 -28.58
C ALA A 148 -39.26 8.82 -28.86
N GLY A 149 -38.56 7.94 -28.13
CA GLY A 149 -38.72 6.49 -28.24
C GLY A 149 -40.16 6.02 -27.98
N VAL A 150 -40.84 6.56 -26.96
CA VAL A 150 -42.26 6.27 -26.68
C VAL A 150 -43.15 6.74 -27.82
N ARG A 151 -42.93 7.96 -28.34
CA ARG A 151 -43.72 8.46 -29.48
C ARG A 151 -43.52 7.60 -30.72
N ALA A 152 -42.30 7.20 -31.03
CA ALA A 152 -41.99 6.31 -32.14
C ALA A 152 -42.58 4.91 -31.94
N PHE A 153 -42.55 4.39 -30.72
CA PHE A 153 -43.16 3.10 -30.38
C PHE A 153 -44.68 3.11 -30.57
N LEU A 154 -45.34 4.21 -30.19
CA LEU A 154 -46.79 4.38 -30.37
C LEU A 154 -47.18 4.54 -31.85
N ARG A 155 -46.31 5.14 -32.67
CA ARG A 155 -46.51 5.35 -34.11
C ARG A 155 -46.14 4.14 -34.98
N ALA A 156 -45.21 3.30 -34.52
CA ALA A 156 -44.79 2.11 -35.26
C ALA A 156 -46.01 1.24 -35.63
N THR A 157 -46.04 0.71 -36.84
CA THR A 157 -47.08 -0.22 -37.30
C THR A 157 -46.56 -1.64 -37.34
N ALA A 158 -45.30 -1.82 -37.76
CA ALA A 158 -44.62 -3.11 -37.80
C ALA A 158 -44.33 -3.66 -36.38
N PRO A 159 -44.71 -4.91 -36.07
CA PRO A 159 -44.39 -5.53 -34.78
C PRO A 159 -42.89 -5.59 -34.48
N ALA A 160 -42.06 -5.85 -35.48
CA ALA A 160 -40.61 -5.91 -35.33
C ALA A 160 -40.01 -4.58 -34.84
N GLU A 161 -40.43 -3.46 -35.41
CA GLU A 161 -40.00 -2.11 -34.99
C GLU A 161 -40.41 -1.82 -33.55
N LYS A 162 -41.65 -2.21 -33.16
CA LYS A 162 -42.12 -2.04 -31.77
C LYS A 162 -41.25 -2.80 -30.79
N TRP A 163 -40.96 -4.06 -31.06
CA TRP A 163 -40.14 -4.88 -30.18
C TRP A 163 -38.69 -4.39 -30.14
N CYS A 164 -38.15 -3.92 -31.27
CA CYS A 164 -36.83 -3.32 -31.33
C CYS A 164 -36.74 -2.04 -30.48
N LEU A 165 -37.64 -1.07 -30.70
CA LEU A 165 -37.72 0.17 -29.92
C LEU A 165 -37.91 -0.11 -28.43
N LEU A 166 -38.79 -1.04 -28.08
CA LEU A 166 -39.02 -1.43 -26.70
C LEU A 166 -37.75 -2.03 -26.07
N GLY A 167 -37.07 -2.93 -26.78
CA GLY A 167 -35.81 -3.53 -26.34
C GLY A 167 -34.73 -2.47 -26.10
N LEU A 168 -34.55 -1.54 -27.03
CA LEU A 168 -33.60 -0.43 -26.91
C LEU A 168 -33.91 0.49 -25.71
N MET A 169 -35.18 0.87 -25.53
CA MET A 169 -35.59 1.69 -24.38
C MET A 169 -35.39 0.96 -23.05
N VAL A 170 -35.75 -0.33 -22.96
CA VAL A 170 -35.55 -1.12 -21.74
C VAL A 170 -34.05 -1.33 -21.46
N GLY A 171 -33.24 -1.53 -22.50
CA GLY A 171 -31.79 -1.61 -22.39
C GLY A 171 -31.18 -0.30 -21.87
N LEU A 172 -31.56 0.83 -22.47
CA LEU A 172 -31.12 2.16 -22.00
C LEU A 172 -31.54 2.41 -20.55
N LEU A 173 -32.78 2.07 -20.18
CA LEU A 173 -33.26 2.22 -18.81
C LEU A 173 -32.48 1.32 -17.84
N ALA A 174 -32.11 0.11 -18.26
CA ALA A 174 -31.31 -0.79 -17.44
C ALA A 174 -29.93 -0.18 -17.15
N ILE A 175 -29.26 0.35 -18.18
CA ILE A 175 -27.99 1.06 -18.02
C ILE A 175 -28.17 2.25 -17.06
N VAL A 176 -29.18 3.11 -17.30
CA VAL A 176 -29.43 4.27 -16.43
C VAL A 176 -29.63 3.89 -14.96
N VAL A 177 -30.32 2.78 -14.70
CA VAL A 177 -30.56 2.26 -13.34
C VAL A 177 -29.28 1.66 -12.73
N GLU A 178 -28.47 0.96 -13.52
CA GLU A 178 -27.19 0.37 -13.08
C GLU A 178 -26.21 1.46 -12.61
N GLU A 179 -26.13 2.55 -13.36
CA GLU A 179 -25.27 3.71 -13.05
C GLU A 179 -25.70 4.52 -11.80
N PHE A 180 -26.77 4.13 -11.11
CA PHE A 180 -27.03 4.66 -9.75
C PHE A 180 -26.08 4.08 -8.70
N ALA A 181 -25.52 2.89 -8.95
CA ALA A 181 -24.64 2.19 -8.02
C ALA A 181 -23.28 1.82 -8.64
N ASP A 182 -23.02 2.30 -9.85
CA ASP A 182 -21.77 2.13 -10.58
C ASP A 182 -21.44 3.41 -11.38
N VAL A 183 -20.25 3.43 -11.98
CA VAL A 183 -19.71 4.49 -12.85
C VAL A 183 -19.17 3.88 -14.14
N ALA A 184 -19.81 2.82 -14.64
CA ALA A 184 -19.32 2.11 -15.80
C ALA A 184 -19.41 2.96 -17.08
N LEU A 185 -20.19 4.05 -17.09
CA LEU A 185 -20.15 5.09 -18.13
C LEU A 185 -18.82 5.88 -18.19
N ARG A 186 -17.91 5.69 -17.24
CA ARG A 186 -16.54 6.23 -17.30
C ARG A 186 -15.53 5.21 -17.82
N MET A 187 -15.92 3.94 -17.89
CA MET A 187 -15.11 2.85 -18.42
C MET A 187 -15.27 2.77 -19.94
N PRO A 188 -14.27 2.32 -20.72
CA PRO A 188 -14.28 2.48 -22.18
C PRO A 188 -15.40 1.75 -22.93
N VAL A 189 -15.98 0.68 -22.37
CA VAL A 189 -16.91 -0.21 -23.09
C VAL A 189 -18.36 0.28 -23.03
N LEU A 190 -18.87 0.62 -21.85
CA LEU A 190 -20.28 0.94 -21.67
C LEU A 190 -20.74 2.22 -22.38
N PRO A 191 -19.96 3.31 -22.46
CA PRO A 191 -20.31 4.52 -23.21
C PRO A 191 -20.61 4.23 -24.67
N ILE A 192 -19.84 3.34 -25.30
CA ILE A 192 -20.09 2.93 -26.68
C ILE A 192 -21.49 2.33 -26.79
N VAL A 193 -21.84 1.40 -25.90
CA VAL A 193 -23.16 0.76 -25.88
C VAL A 193 -24.27 1.77 -25.58
N PHE A 194 -24.06 2.65 -24.60
CA PHE A 194 -25.00 3.67 -24.17
C PHE A 194 -25.33 4.66 -25.29
N TYR A 195 -24.31 5.29 -25.88
CA TYR A 195 -24.49 6.25 -26.98
C TYR A 195 -24.99 5.58 -28.27
N THR A 196 -24.56 4.34 -28.57
CA THR A 196 -25.13 3.59 -29.70
C THR A 196 -26.62 3.32 -29.50
N THR A 197 -27.03 2.95 -28.30
CA THR A 197 -28.43 2.69 -27.98
C THR A 197 -29.27 3.96 -28.14
N ILE A 198 -28.79 5.11 -27.63
CA ILE A 198 -29.44 6.42 -27.82
C ILE A 198 -29.55 6.75 -29.32
N ALA A 199 -28.47 6.58 -30.08
CA ALA A 199 -28.46 6.87 -31.51
C ALA A 199 -29.45 5.99 -32.30
N LEU A 200 -29.54 4.71 -31.98
CA LEU A 200 -30.50 3.79 -32.62
C LEU A 200 -31.95 4.16 -32.31
N ILE A 201 -32.26 4.58 -31.07
CA ILE A 201 -33.60 5.08 -30.72
C ILE A 201 -33.94 6.28 -31.60
N TRP A 202 -33.04 7.27 -31.70
CA TRP A 202 -33.26 8.46 -32.52
C TRP A 202 -33.38 8.14 -34.02
N ALA A 203 -32.55 7.22 -34.54
CA ALA A 203 -32.63 6.79 -35.94
C ALA A 203 -33.99 6.18 -36.29
N LEU A 204 -34.54 5.34 -35.41
CA LEU A 204 -35.87 4.74 -35.57
C LEU A 204 -37.00 5.76 -35.38
N CYS A 205 -36.78 6.84 -34.62
CA CYS A 205 -37.74 7.95 -34.52
C CYS A 205 -37.82 8.73 -35.84
N LEU A 206 -36.68 8.97 -36.50
CA LEU A 206 -36.60 9.75 -37.74
C LEU A 206 -37.11 8.99 -38.97
N SER A 207 -36.89 7.67 -39.05
CA SER A 207 -37.36 6.85 -40.18
C SER A 207 -38.88 6.88 -40.34
N GLN A 208 -39.61 7.05 -39.23
CA GLN A 208 -41.07 7.16 -39.24
C GLN A 208 -41.57 8.54 -39.70
N GLU A 209 -40.77 9.60 -39.53
CA GLU A 209 -41.15 10.96 -39.95
C GLU A 209 -40.83 11.24 -41.42
N ALA A 210 -39.87 10.52 -42.01
CA ALA A 210 -39.55 10.58 -43.44
C ALA A 210 -40.71 10.15 -44.37
N ALA A 211 -41.82 9.61 -43.81
CA ALA A 211 -43.06 9.35 -44.52
C ALA A 211 -43.96 10.60 -44.71
N LEU A 212 -43.57 11.78 -44.19
CA LEU A 212 -44.26 13.05 -44.44
C LEU A 212 -43.83 13.67 -45.80
N PRO A 213 -44.74 14.28 -46.56
CA PRO A 213 -44.44 14.83 -47.89
C PRO A 213 -43.33 15.88 -47.83
N ALA A 214 -42.34 15.72 -48.70
CA ALA A 214 -41.14 16.54 -48.85
C ALA A 214 -41.48 18.02 -49.14
N GLY A 215 -41.74 18.81 -48.10
CA GLY A 215 -42.30 20.15 -48.25
C GLY A 215 -41.65 21.27 -47.43
N ARG A 216 -40.56 21.02 -46.71
CA ARG A 216 -39.85 22.10 -46.00
C ARG A 216 -38.36 22.10 -46.35
N PRO A 217 -37.83 23.18 -46.94
CA PRO A 217 -36.41 23.28 -47.24
C PRO A 217 -35.59 23.25 -45.95
N VAL A 218 -34.74 22.23 -45.85
CA VAL A 218 -33.75 22.04 -44.81
C VAL A 218 -32.59 22.99 -45.06
N LEU A 219 -32.57 24.12 -44.34
CA LEU A 219 -31.60 25.21 -44.37
C LEU A 219 -31.31 25.81 -45.77
N PRO A 220 -31.04 27.12 -45.88
CA PRO A 220 -30.58 27.73 -47.13
C PRO A 220 -29.36 26.97 -47.70
N ASP A 221 -29.34 26.68 -49.01
CA ASP A 221 -28.22 25.95 -49.67
C ASP A 221 -26.85 26.59 -49.41
N ARG A 222 -26.81 27.90 -49.16
CA ARG A 222 -25.60 28.66 -48.83
C ARG A 222 -25.01 28.34 -47.45
N LEU A 223 -25.81 27.83 -46.51
CA LEU A 223 -25.34 27.46 -45.16
C LEU A 223 -24.81 26.02 -45.08
N ARG A 224 -25.10 25.18 -46.07
CA ARG A 224 -24.60 23.80 -46.16
C ARG A 224 -23.06 23.68 -46.20
N PRO A 225 -22.32 24.43 -47.04
CA PRO A 225 -20.86 24.35 -47.03
C PRO A 225 -20.26 24.86 -45.71
N VAL A 226 -20.87 25.89 -45.09
CA VAL A 226 -20.43 26.40 -43.78
C VAL A 226 -20.64 25.35 -42.69
N GLY A 227 -21.81 24.71 -42.65
CA GLY A 227 -22.09 23.62 -41.72
C GLY A 227 -21.15 22.43 -41.91
N LEU A 228 -20.88 22.05 -43.16
CA LEU A 228 -19.94 20.97 -43.47
C LEU A 228 -18.51 21.31 -43.00
N LEU A 229 -18.02 22.53 -43.28
CA LEU A 229 -16.71 22.98 -42.83
C LEU A 229 -16.63 23.03 -41.30
N ALA A 230 -17.69 23.46 -40.62
CA ALA A 230 -17.76 23.45 -39.16
C ALA A 230 -17.69 22.02 -38.60
N VAL A 231 -18.42 21.07 -39.20
CA VAL A 231 -18.37 19.65 -38.80
C VAL A 231 -16.97 19.06 -39.05
N ILE A 232 -16.35 19.33 -40.21
CA ILE A 232 -14.99 18.87 -40.51
C ILE A 232 -13.99 19.45 -39.50
N PHE A 233 -14.10 20.74 -39.19
CA PHE A 233 -13.25 21.39 -38.20
C PHE A 233 -13.38 20.77 -36.81
N VAL A 234 -14.61 20.56 -36.34
CA VAL A 234 -14.90 19.88 -35.06
C VAL A 234 -14.37 18.45 -35.07
N ALA A 235 -14.56 17.70 -36.15
CA ALA A 235 -14.03 16.34 -36.29
C ALA A 235 -12.50 16.32 -36.23
N MET A 236 -11.82 17.25 -36.91
CA MET A 236 -10.36 17.38 -36.83
C MET A 236 -9.87 17.72 -35.42
N MET A 237 -10.59 18.59 -34.69
CA MET A 237 -10.30 18.85 -33.28
C MET A 237 -10.42 17.59 -32.43
N PHE A 238 -11.49 16.82 -32.58
CA PHE A 238 -11.68 15.55 -31.85
C PHE A 238 -10.60 14.52 -32.19
N VAL A 239 -10.27 14.35 -33.47
CA VAL A 239 -9.20 13.43 -33.90
C VAL A 239 -7.86 13.86 -33.31
N THR A 240 -7.57 15.16 -33.27
CA THR A 240 -6.33 15.68 -32.69
C THR A 240 -6.28 15.45 -31.18
N ALA A 241 -7.38 15.70 -30.47
CA ALA A 241 -7.48 15.47 -29.02
C ALA A 241 -7.35 13.98 -28.69
N ALA A 242 -8.07 13.11 -29.39
CA ALA A 242 -8.01 11.66 -29.21
C ALA A 242 -6.62 11.09 -29.55
N ARG A 243 -5.97 11.61 -30.59
CA ARG A 243 -4.60 11.22 -30.93
C ARG A 243 -3.62 11.61 -29.83
N ARG A 244 -3.73 12.83 -29.27
CA ARG A 244 -2.91 13.26 -28.13
C ARG A 244 -3.13 12.33 -26.94
N ASP A 245 -4.37 12.10 -26.53
CA ASP A 245 -4.67 11.20 -25.42
C ASP A 245 -4.07 9.81 -25.62
N TRP A 246 -4.21 9.25 -26.83
CA TRP A 246 -3.59 7.98 -27.20
C TRP A 246 -2.06 8.00 -27.13
N ASP A 247 -1.41 9.06 -27.63
CA ASP A 247 0.04 9.24 -27.53
C ASP A 247 0.47 9.34 -26.05
N GLY A 248 -0.33 9.98 -25.19
CA GLY A 248 -0.13 10.04 -23.75
C GLY A 248 -0.26 8.67 -23.08
N ALA A 249 -1.28 7.88 -23.44
CA ALA A 249 -1.46 6.51 -22.94
C ALA A 249 -0.32 5.57 -23.38
N LEU A 250 0.14 5.70 -24.63
CA LEU A 250 1.31 4.97 -25.13
C LEU A 250 2.60 5.38 -24.40
N ALA A 251 2.75 6.67 -24.07
CA ALA A 251 3.87 7.14 -23.26
C ALA A 251 3.83 6.50 -21.86
N ASP A 252 2.68 6.54 -21.19
CA ASP A 252 2.52 5.95 -19.85
C ASP A 252 2.89 4.45 -19.83
N GLY A 253 2.43 3.68 -20.83
CA GLY A 253 2.78 2.25 -20.95
C GLY A 253 4.26 1.97 -21.27
N ARG A 254 5.02 2.94 -21.79
CA ARG A 254 6.47 2.79 -22.06
C ARG A 254 7.34 3.14 -20.86
N LEU A 255 6.80 3.86 -19.88
CA LEU A 255 7.55 4.40 -18.75
C LEU A 255 8.29 3.29 -17.97
N ASP A 256 7.62 2.18 -17.67
CA ASP A 256 8.22 1.07 -16.91
C ASP A 256 9.44 0.48 -17.62
N GLY A 257 9.39 0.39 -18.95
CA GLY A 257 10.52 -0.09 -19.75
C GLY A 257 11.75 0.81 -19.64
N PHE A 258 11.56 2.13 -19.53
CA PHE A 258 12.67 3.07 -19.31
C PHE A 258 13.19 3.04 -17.88
N LEU A 259 12.30 2.93 -16.88
CA LEU A 259 12.68 2.79 -15.46
C LEU A 259 13.49 1.52 -15.23
N GLN A 260 13.05 0.38 -15.76
CA GLN A 260 13.78 -0.90 -15.66
C GLN A 260 15.18 -0.84 -16.30
N LYS A 261 15.31 -0.11 -17.42
CA LYS A 261 16.60 0.10 -18.11
C LYS A 261 17.43 1.24 -17.50
N GLN A 262 16.96 1.88 -16.43
CA GLN A 262 17.61 3.03 -15.78
C GLN A 262 17.88 4.20 -16.76
N GLN A 263 17.00 4.37 -17.76
CA GLN A 263 17.05 5.47 -18.72
C GLN A 263 16.27 6.68 -18.18
N TRP A 264 16.81 7.27 -17.11
CA TRP A 264 16.10 8.25 -16.26
C TRP A 264 15.55 9.47 -17.02
N ASP A 265 16.34 10.08 -17.91
CA ASP A 265 15.89 11.26 -18.67
C ASP A 265 14.74 10.91 -19.64
N ALA A 266 14.83 9.74 -20.28
CA ALA A 266 13.78 9.24 -21.17
C ALA A 266 12.52 8.87 -20.38
N ALA A 267 12.67 8.29 -19.19
CA ALA A 267 11.55 8.01 -18.28
C ALA A 267 10.83 9.31 -17.89
N LEU A 268 11.56 10.33 -17.46
CA LEU A 268 10.97 11.63 -17.10
C LEU A 268 10.28 12.32 -18.28
N GLN A 269 10.91 12.35 -19.45
CA GLN A 269 10.30 12.92 -20.66
C GLN A 269 9.02 12.15 -21.05
N THR A 270 9.04 10.83 -20.91
CA THR A 270 7.88 9.97 -21.20
C THR A 270 6.74 10.22 -20.20
N ALA A 271 7.04 10.33 -18.91
CA ALA A 271 6.06 10.66 -17.88
C ALA A 271 5.41 12.04 -18.09
N ARG A 272 6.20 13.06 -18.46
CA ARG A 272 5.66 14.39 -18.84
C ARG A 272 4.79 14.34 -20.08
N THR A 273 5.18 13.55 -21.07
CA THR A 273 4.39 13.37 -22.30
C THR A 273 3.03 12.73 -21.96
N ALA A 274 3.02 11.72 -21.09
CA ALA A 274 1.79 11.14 -20.57
C ALA A 274 0.94 12.22 -19.88
N GLN A 275 1.50 12.92 -18.89
CA GLN A 275 0.79 13.96 -18.16
C GLN A 275 0.20 15.06 -19.07
N GLN A 276 0.98 15.55 -20.04
CA GLN A 276 0.58 16.66 -20.90
C GLN A 276 -0.53 16.27 -21.89
N TYR A 277 -0.54 15.02 -22.34
CA TYR A 277 -1.39 14.60 -23.45
C TYR A 277 -2.64 13.83 -23.03
N ARG A 278 -2.69 13.26 -21.82
CA ARG A 278 -3.92 12.66 -21.31
C ARG A 278 -5.02 13.73 -21.15
N LEU A 279 -6.25 13.36 -21.48
CA LEU A 279 -7.43 14.22 -21.35
C LEU A 279 -8.16 14.02 -20.02
N ASP A 280 -8.13 12.80 -19.50
CA ASP A 280 -8.78 12.45 -18.25
C ASP A 280 -7.96 12.94 -17.06
N VAL A 281 -8.62 13.60 -16.09
CA VAL A 281 -7.93 14.23 -14.96
C VAL A 281 -7.26 13.21 -14.04
N GLN A 282 -7.85 12.04 -13.86
CA GLN A 282 -7.28 10.98 -13.04
C GLN A 282 -6.00 10.45 -13.67
N GLU A 283 -6.00 10.31 -14.99
CA GLU A 283 -4.84 9.87 -15.77
C GLU A 283 -3.72 10.92 -15.81
N ILE A 284 -4.08 12.21 -15.86
CA ILE A 284 -3.11 13.31 -15.71
C ILE A 284 -2.44 13.26 -14.33
N VAL A 285 -3.23 13.09 -13.26
CA VAL A 285 -2.70 13.00 -11.89
C VAL A 285 -1.86 11.74 -11.71
N ALA A 286 -2.30 10.59 -12.21
CA ALA A 286 -1.55 9.34 -12.16
C ALA A 286 -0.20 9.48 -12.88
N ALA A 287 -0.18 10.05 -14.08
CA ALA A 287 1.07 10.31 -14.81
C ALA A 287 2.00 11.28 -14.07
N ALA A 288 1.45 12.31 -13.39
CA ALA A 288 2.23 13.25 -12.59
C ALA A 288 2.82 12.61 -11.31
N ILE A 289 2.07 11.70 -10.66
CA ILE A 289 2.59 10.86 -9.58
C ILE A 289 3.76 10.02 -10.11
N ARG A 290 3.58 9.34 -11.25
CA ARG A 290 4.66 8.54 -11.86
C ARG A 290 5.88 9.37 -12.27
N GLU A 291 5.70 10.61 -12.73
CA GLU A 291 6.80 11.56 -12.97
C GLU A 291 7.59 11.83 -11.68
N THR A 292 6.88 12.09 -10.57
CA THR A 292 7.48 12.34 -9.24
C THR A 292 8.30 11.13 -8.78
N GLY A 293 7.73 9.92 -8.87
CA GLY A 293 8.41 8.68 -8.51
C GLY A 293 9.62 8.38 -9.40
N ALA A 294 9.52 8.64 -10.71
CA ALA A 294 10.65 8.49 -11.64
C ALA A 294 11.80 9.45 -11.31
N ALA A 295 11.49 10.69 -10.93
CA ALA A 295 12.48 11.69 -10.54
C ALA A 295 13.17 11.31 -9.22
N GLN A 296 12.41 10.84 -8.23
CA GLN A 296 12.94 10.32 -6.96
C GLN A 296 13.88 9.13 -7.21
N ALA A 297 13.50 8.18 -8.06
CA ALA A 297 14.31 7.00 -8.35
C ALA A 297 15.62 7.36 -9.06
N ALA A 298 15.57 8.32 -9.99
CA ALA A 298 16.74 8.85 -10.68
C ALA A 298 17.71 9.56 -9.70
N ALA A 299 17.17 10.34 -8.75
CA ALA A 299 17.95 10.97 -7.69
C ALA A 299 18.60 9.93 -6.76
N ALA A 300 17.85 8.91 -6.34
CA ALA A 300 18.36 7.81 -5.52
C ALA A 300 19.54 7.08 -6.20
N HIS A 301 19.42 6.84 -7.52
CA HIS A 301 20.50 6.23 -8.31
C HIS A 301 21.78 7.07 -8.30
N ARG A 302 21.68 8.40 -8.41
CA ARG A 302 22.84 9.31 -8.36
C ARG A 302 23.51 9.34 -6.99
N LEU A 303 22.72 9.32 -5.92
CA LEU A 303 23.27 9.19 -4.56
C LEU A 303 24.04 7.87 -4.39
N GLU A 304 23.52 6.76 -4.91
CA GLU A 304 24.19 5.46 -4.81
C GLU A 304 25.49 5.41 -5.64
N GLN A 305 25.51 6.04 -6.82
CA GLN A 305 26.73 6.22 -7.60
C GLN A 305 27.78 7.04 -6.81
N LEU A 306 27.37 8.13 -6.17
CA LEU A 306 28.25 8.95 -5.34
C LEU A 306 28.80 8.14 -4.15
N ARG A 307 27.96 7.36 -3.45
CA ARG A 307 28.40 6.49 -2.34
C ARG A 307 29.43 5.47 -2.81
N THR A 308 29.17 4.81 -3.93
CA THR A 308 30.10 3.83 -4.53
C THR A 308 31.43 4.48 -4.91
N MET A 309 31.38 5.71 -5.43
CA MET A 309 32.55 6.49 -5.81
C MET A 309 33.40 6.88 -4.58
N LEU A 310 32.75 7.37 -3.52
CA LEU A 310 33.39 7.73 -2.26
C LEU A 310 34.02 6.53 -1.56
N ALA A 311 33.35 5.37 -1.55
CA ALA A 311 33.88 4.14 -0.98
C ALA A 311 35.19 3.68 -1.64
N ARG A 312 35.42 4.04 -2.91
CA ARG A 312 36.65 3.73 -3.66
C ARG A 312 37.72 4.82 -3.57
N ARG A 313 37.42 5.99 -2.98
CA ARG A 313 38.30 7.17 -2.99
C ARG A 313 39.68 6.88 -2.43
N ASP A 314 39.74 6.18 -1.29
CA ASP A 314 40.98 5.97 -0.56
C ASP A 314 41.91 4.95 -1.27
N GLN A 315 41.35 4.17 -2.20
CA GLN A 315 42.08 3.22 -3.05
C GLN A 315 42.66 3.88 -4.31
N LEU A 316 42.25 5.11 -4.64
CA LEU A 316 42.68 5.79 -5.86
C LEU A 316 43.99 6.58 -5.68
N PRO A 317 44.90 6.55 -6.68
CA PRO A 317 46.09 7.41 -6.69
C PRO A 317 45.72 8.90 -6.55
N PRO A 318 46.58 9.74 -5.95
CA PRO A 318 46.30 11.16 -5.76
C PRO A 318 45.87 11.90 -7.03
N ALA A 319 46.46 11.59 -8.19
CA ALA A 319 46.10 12.18 -9.48
C ALA A 319 44.64 11.87 -9.89
N SER A 320 44.13 10.68 -9.55
CA SER A 320 42.75 10.26 -9.83
C SER A 320 41.73 10.93 -8.91
N ARG A 321 42.15 11.51 -7.78
CA ARG A 321 41.25 12.20 -6.83
C ARG A 321 40.70 13.51 -7.41
N THR A 322 41.47 14.20 -8.24
CA THR A 322 40.97 15.39 -8.97
C THR A 322 39.86 15.01 -9.95
N ASN A 323 40.02 13.89 -10.66
CA ASN A 323 38.97 13.36 -11.54
C ASN A 323 37.74 12.91 -10.75
N LEU A 324 37.94 12.32 -9.57
CA LEU A 324 36.86 11.95 -8.66
C LEU A 324 36.01 13.15 -8.24
N ARG A 325 36.65 14.27 -7.88
CA ARG A 325 35.95 15.51 -7.53
C ARG A 325 35.08 16.00 -8.68
N ASN A 326 35.59 15.98 -9.92
CA ASN A 326 34.84 16.41 -11.09
C ASN A 326 33.65 15.48 -11.37
N LEU A 327 33.82 14.16 -11.24
CA LEU A 327 32.73 13.18 -11.39
C LEU A 327 31.68 13.33 -10.29
N ALA A 328 32.10 13.49 -9.03
CA ALA A 328 31.20 13.73 -7.92
C ALA A 328 30.40 15.03 -8.12
N GLN A 329 31.05 16.10 -8.59
CA GLN A 329 30.38 17.36 -8.93
C GLN A 329 29.31 17.14 -10.02
N GLN A 330 29.61 16.38 -11.07
CA GLN A 330 28.66 16.07 -12.14
C GLN A 330 27.47 15.22 -11.64
N ASP A 331 27.71 14.23 -10.78
CA ASP A 331 26.63 13.41 -10.21
C ASP A 331 25.76 14.23 -9.25
N ILE A 332 26.35 15.15 -8.49
CA ILE A 332 25.61 16.09 -7.62
C ILE A 332 24.77 17.06 -8.46
N GLU A 333 25.30 17.60 -9.56
CA GLU A 333 24.54 18.47 -10.46
C GLU A 333 23.36 17.74 -11.10
N LYS A 334 23.55 16.49 -11.53
CA LYS A 334 22.46 15.64 -12.04
C LYS A 334 21.43 15.31 -10.96
N PHE A 335 21.89 14.98 -9.75
CA PHE A 335 21.01 14.77 -8.61
C PHE A 335 20.15 16.02 -8.35
N ASP A 336 20.75 17.21 -8.35
CA ASP A 336 20.05 18.46 -8.10
C ASP A 336 19.00 18.76 -9.18
N GLY A 337 19.29 18.40 -10.44
CA GLY A 337 18.30 18.39 -11.52
C GLY A 337 17.11 17.47 -11.22
N TYR A 338 17.36 16.21 -10.87
CA TYR A 338 16.27 15.27 -10.53
C TYR A 338 15.52 15.63 -9.26
N LEU A 339 16.19 16.22 -8.26
CA LEU A 339 15.54 16.79 -7.08
C LEU A 339 14.58 17.91 -7.46
N ALA A 340 15.01 18.86 -8.30
CA ALA A 340 14.15 19.96 -8.73
C ALA A 340 12.91 19.44 -9.47
N GLU A 341 13.08 18.45 -10.34
CA GLU A 341 11.99 17.80 -11.07
C GLU A 341 11.03 17.04 -10.15
N CYS A 342 11.55 16.28 -9.18
CA CYS A 342 10.74 15.59 -8.17
C CYS A 342 9.90 16.59 -7.36
N MET A 343 10.54 17.66 -6.86
CA MET A 343 9.84 18.70 -6.08
C MET A 343 8.80 19.42 -6.93
N GLN A 344 9.10 19.75 -8.19
CA GLN A 344 8.16 20.44 -9.07
C GLN A 344 6.97 19.55 -9.42
N ALA A 345 7.20 18.30 -9.83
CA ALA A 345 6.14 17.35 -10.16
C ALA A 345 5.27 17.04 -8.93
N GLY A 346 5.89 16.76 -7.78
CA GLY A 346 5.18 16.45 -6.54
C GLY A 346 4.34 17.63 -6.04
N GLN A 347 4.86 18.87 -6.12
CA GLN A 347 4.08 20.07 -5.78
C GLN A 347 2.91 20.31 -6.73
N ARG A 348 3.07 20.03 -8.03
CA ARG A 348 1.96 20.08 -9.00
C ARG A 348 0.86 19.08 -8.62
N VAL A 349 1.24 17.84 -8.31
CA VAL A 349 0.30 16.80 -7.86
C VAL A 349 -0.42 17.28 -6.60
N TRP A 350 0.31 17.74 -5.59
CA TRP A 350 -0.26 18.17 -4.32
C TRP A 350 -1.17 19.40 -4.44
N ALA A 351 -0.88 20.30 -5.39
CA ALA A 351 -1.72 21.46 -5.67
C ALA A 351 -3.05 21.08 -6.35
N ILE A 352 -3.06 20.02 -7.15
CA ILE A 352 -4.24 19.54 -7.88
C ILE A 352 -5.08 18.58 -7.01
N MET A 353 -4.40 17.68 -6.29
CA MET A 353 -4.99 16.65 -5.45
C MET A 353 -4.23 16.59 -4.12
N PRO A 354 -4.65 17.39 -3.12
CA PRO A 354 -4.14 17.26 -1.76
C PRO A 354 -4.34 15.83 -1.28
N CYS A 355 -3.38 15.28 -0.52
CA CYS A 355 -3.41 13.90 -0.05
C CYS A 355 -3.29 12.85 -1.17
N ALA A 356 -2.75 13.20 -2.34
CA ALA A 356 -2.31 12.23 -3.33
C ALA A 356 -1.27 11.26 -2.71
N PRO A 357 -1.38 9.95 -2.95
CA PRO A 357 -0.51 8.95 -2.34
C PRO A 357 0.93 9.09 -2.84
N SER A 358 1.89 8.85 -1.94
CA SER A 358 3.34 8.75 -2.20
C SER A 358 4.04 10.02 -2.69
N ALA A 359 3.33 11.01 -3.25
CA ALA A 359 3.94 12.23 -3.75
C ALA A 359 4.69 13.00 -2.63
N ALA A 360 4.07 13.12 -1.46
CA ALA A 360 4.69 13.77 -0.31
C ALA A 360 5.85 12.92 0.26
N GLU A 361 5.70 11.60 0.29
CA GLU A 361 6.79 10.68 0.66
C GLU A 361 8.03 10.89 -0.21
N TRP A 362 7.89 10.85 -1.54
CA TRP A 362 9.01 10.96 -2.47
C TRP A 362 9.70 12.33 -2.41
N MET A 363 8.92 13.42 -2.23
CA MET A 363 9.48 14.75 -1.98
C MET A 363 10.28 14.78 -0.67
N ALA A 364 9.78 14.17 0.40
CA ALA A 364 10.51 14.08 1.65
C ALA A 364 11.82 13.28 1.49
N GLU A 365 11.76 12.12 0.84
CA GLU A 365 12.92 11.26 0.61
C GLU A 365 14.02 11.96 -0.18
N VAL A 366 13.69 12.64 -1.28
CA VAL A 366 14.72 13.32 -2.10
C VAL A 366 15.40 14.47 -1.33
N LEU A 367 14.68 15.13 -0.42
CA LEU A 367 15.26 16.13 0.49
C LEU A 367 16.20 15.50 1.53
N LEU A 368 15.89 14.30 2.03
CA LEU A 368 16.79 13.56 2.92
C LEU A 368 18.05 13.10 2.18
N MET A 369 17.91 12.64 0.93
CA MET A 369 19.06 12.33 0.08
C MET A 369 19.94 13.55 -0.16
N LYS A 370 19.33 14.73 -0.40
CA LYS A 370 20.07 15.99 -0.53
C LYS A 370 20.84 16.33 0.74
N ASN A 371 20.21 16.19 1.91
CA ASN A 371 20.88 16.39 3.19
C ASN A 371 22.12 15.48 3.35
N GLU A 372 22.01 14.21 2.95
CA GLU A 372 23.17 13.30 2.95
C GLU A 372 24.28 13.75 1.99
N ILE A 373 23.92 14.16 0.76
CA ILE A 373 24.89 14.69 -0.21
C ILE A 373 25.63 15.89 0.35
N GLU A 374 24.92 16.84 0.97
CA GLU A 374 25.55 18.02 1.58
C GLU A 374 26.50 17.62 2.71
N ALA A 375 26.16 16.62 3.54
CA ALA A 375 27.07 16.12 4.57
C ALA A 375 28.35 15.50 3.98
N ARG A 376 28.27 14.88 2.80
CA ARG A 376 29.39 14.21 2.13
C ARG A 376 30.22 15.12 1.22
N LYS A 377 29.75 16.31 0.84
CA LYS A 377 30.48 17.23 -0.06
C LYS A 377 31.89 17.57 0.42
N LEU A 378 32.09 17.69 1.73
CA LEU A 378 33.41 17.93 2.32
C LEU A 378 34.41 16.81 1.99
N GLU A 379 33.95 15.56 1.85
CA GLU A 379 34.79 14.40 1.50
C GLU A 379 35.40 14.51 0.09
N VAL A 380 34.81 15.31 -0.80
CA VAL A 380 35.30 15.56 -2.17
C VAL A 380 35.83 16.97 -2.36
N GLY A 381 36.00 17.74 -1.27
CA GLY A 381 36.48 19.11 -1.30
C GLY A 381 35.49 20.11 -1.90
N LEU A 382 34.19 19.79 -1.86
CA LEU A 382 33.11 20.68 -2.24
C LEU A 382 32.52 21.36 -1.00
N GLU A 383 32.04 22.60 -1.16
CA GLU A 383 31.43 23.35 -0.07
C GLU A 383 29.97 22.91 0.14
N PRO A 384 29.58 22.54 1.37
CA PRO A 384 28.21 22.18 1.69
C PRO A 384 27.32 23.41 1.81
N ILE A 385 26.10 23.30 1.30
CA ILE A 385 25.04 24.29 1.46
C ILE A 385 24.32 24.01 2.79
N ARG A 386 24.31 25.01 3.67
CA ARG A 386 23.56 24.96 4.94
C ARG A 386 22.11 25.38 4.71
N GLN A 387 21.28 24.45 4.26
CA GLN A 387 19.82 24.63 4.16
C GLN A 387 19.10 23.61 5.07
N PRO A 388 17.90 23.94 5.58
CA PRO A 388 17.15 23.09 6.50
C PRO A 388 16.39 21.97 5.78
N PHE A 389 17.07 21.16 4.94
CA PHE A 389 16.45 20.09 4.16
C PHE A 389 15.67 19.10 5.03
N VAL A 390 16.19 18.77 6.22
CA VAL A 390 15.53 17.90 7.21
C VAL A 390 14.17 18.45 7.67
N GLN A 391 14.07 19.77 7.87
CA GLN A 391 12.81 20.41 8.28
C GLN A 391 11.77 20.37 7.16
N ALA A 392 12.19 20.64 5.92
CA ALA A 392 11.32 20.53 4.76
C ALA A 392 10.87 19.07 4.53
N ALA A 393 11.78 18.10 4.66
CA ALA A 393 11.45 16.68 4.59
C ALA A 393 10.44 16.26 5.66
N ARG A 394 10.60 16.75 6.90
CA ARG A 394 9.66 16.50 8.00
C ARG A 394 8.25 16.96 7.67
N GLN A 395 8.10 18.14 7.06
CA GLN A 395 6.78 18.68 6.69
C GLN A 395 6.07 17.78 5.67
N TRP A 396 6.77 17.36 4.62
CA TRP A 396 6.20 16.46 3.61
C TRP A 396 5.91 15.06 4.17
N MET A 397 6.81 14.53 4.99
CA MET A 397 6.59 13.22 5.63
C MET A 397 5.40 13.26 6.63
N LEU A 398 5.19 14.38 7.32
CA LEU A 398 4.00 14.58 8.16
C LEU A 398 2.72 14.64 7.32
N ALA A 399 2.75 15.29 6.16
CA ALA A 399 1.61 15.32 5.25
C ALA A 399 1.25 13.92 4.71
N GLU A 400 2.26 13.12 4.38
CA GLU A 400 2.05 11.71 4.00
C GLU A 400 1.47 10.90 5.17
N PHE A 401 2.03 11.04 6.38
CA PHE A 401 1.52 10.35 7.56
C PHE A 401 0.07 10.75 7.87
N GLN A 402 -0.31 12.02 7.66
CA GLN A 402 -1.69 12.46 7.85
C GLN A 402 -2.65 11.84 6.84
N ARG A 403 -2.21 11.61 5.59
CA ARG A 403 -2.99 10.89 4.57
C ARG A 403 -3.25 9.44 5.01
N ASP A 404 -2.20 8.77 5.48
CA ASP A 404 -2.22 7.36 5.87
C ASP A 404 -1.43 7.13 7.17
N ARG A 405 -2.13 7.29 8.30
CA ARG A 405 -1.55 7.15 9.63
C ARG A 405 -1.23 5.70 10.00
N PHE A 406 -1.60 4.76 9.14
CA PHE A 406 -1.38 3.33 9.30
C PHE A 406 -0.10 2.85 8.59
N ASN A 407 0.56 3.72 7.82
CA ASN A 407 1.82 3.43 7.16
C ASN A 407 3.01 3.47 8.15
N ALA A 408 3.39 2.30 8.65
CA ALA A 408 4.49 2.16 9.62
C ALA A 408 5.88 2.59 9.08
N PRO A 409 6.28 2.27 7.82
CA PRO A 409 7.51 2.81 7.24
C PRO A 409 7.59 4.34 7.29
N VAL A 410 6.54 5.04 6.87
CA VAL A 410 6.45 6.51 6.92
C VAL A 410 6.56 7.01 8.36
N ALA A 411 5.86 6.37 9.30
CA ALA A 411 5.87 6.77 10.70
C ALA A 411 7.24 6.61 11.38
N LEU A 412 7.97 5.52 11.11
CA LEU A 412 9.33 5.31 11.61
C LEU A 412 10.32 6.34 11.05
N ARG A 413 10.23 6.66 9.75
CA ARG A 413 11.07 7.69 9.14
C ARG A 413 10.76 9.05 9.75
N LEU A 414 9.48 9.38 9.90
CA LEU A 414 9.04 10.62 10.55
C LEU A 414 9.51 10.70 12.00
N LEU A 415 9.51 9.59 12.74
CA LEU A 415 10.02 9.56 14.12
C LEU A 415 11.49 9.95 14.19
N VAL A 416 12.33 9.46 13.28
CA VAL A 416 13.74 9.86 13.19
C VAL A 416 13.86 11.37 12.91
N LEU A 417 12.97 11.92 12.10
CA LEU A 417 12.93 13.36 11.81
C LEU A 417 12.36 14.19 12.95
N CYS A 418 11.61 13.61 13.90
CA CYS A 418 10.87 14.31 14.95
C CYS A 418 11.49 14.14 16.35
N ARG A 419 12.80 13.89 16.47
CA ARG A 419 13.48 13.71 17.78
C ARG A 419 13.32 14.89 18.74
N ASP A 420 13.17 16.09 18.21
CA ASP A 420 12.96 17.37 18.92
C ASP A 420 11.48 17.69 19.21
N GLN A 421 10.54 16.83 18.79
CA GLN A 421 9.11 17.06 18.95
C GLN A 421 8.59 16.53 20.29
N PRO A 422 7.43 17.04 20.77
CA PRO A 422 6.79 16.56 21.98
C PRO A 422 6.63 15.04 21.98
N ILE A 423 6.77 14.43 23.16
CA ILE A 423 6.72 12.97 23.33
C ILE A 423 5.37 12.39 22.84
N ASP A 424 4.27 13.14 22.98
CA ASP A 424 2.94 12.74 22.52
C ASP A 424 2.91 12.42 21.03
N LEU A 425 3.49 13.30 20.20
CA LEU A 425 3.56 13.09 18.76
C LEU A 425 4.43 11.86 18.44
N ARG A 426 5.59 11.73 19.08
CA ARG A 426 6.51 10.60 18.84
C ARG A 426 5.91 9.26 19.21
N LEU A 427 5.14 9.21 20.30
CA LEU A 427 4.43 8.00 20.70
C LEU A 427 3.27 7.69 19.75
N ASP A 428 2.53 8.69 19.26
CA ASP A 428 1.47 8.47 18.27
C ASP A 428 1.99 7.95 16.93
N LEU A 429 3.19 8.38 16.51
CA LEU A 429 3.89 7.82 15.33
C LEU A 429 4.18 6.32 15.49
N LEU A 430 4.41 5.83 16.71
CA LEU A 430 4.63 4.41 16.98
C LEU A 430 3.34 3.67 17.30
N ARG A 431 2.34 4.35 17.85
CA ARG A 431 1.12 3.73 18.35
C ARG A 431 0.13 3.43 17.24
N ILE A 432 -0.17 4.43 16.41
CA ILE A 432 -1.27 4.35 15.45
C ILE A 432 -1.03 3.30 14.36
N PRO A 433 0.19 3.18 13.78
CA PRO A 433 0.45 2.15 12.77
C PRO A 433 0.31 0.71 13.26
N LEU A 434 0.34 0.46 14.58
CA LEU A 434 0.14 -0.89 15.12
C LEU A 434 -1.23 -1.45 14.76
N ARG A 435 -2.24 -0.58 14.53
CA ARG A 435 -3.59 -0.99 14.14
C ARG A 435 -3.66 -1.65 12.75
N ALA A 436 -2.79 -1.25 11.84
CA ALA A 436 -2.80 -1.66 10.43
C ALA A 436 -2.47 -3.14 10.22
N GLY A 437 -1.65 -3.69 11.12
CA GLY A 437 -1.40 -5.11 11.17
C GLY A 437 0.05 -5.54 11.12
N PRO A 438 0.35 -6.75 10.62
CA PRO A 438 1.63 -7.39 10.85
C PRO A 438 2.62 -6.63 9.98
N GLN A 439 3.35 -5.72 10.61
CA GLN A 439 4.45 -5.16 9.89
C GLN A 439 5.46 -6.30 9.65
N PRO A 440 6.11 -6.38 8.48
CA PRO A 440 7.25 -7.27 8.27
C PRO A 440 8.12 -7.33 9.52
N VAL A 441 8.60 -8.51 9.93
CA VAL A 441 9.29 -8.72 11.23
C VAL A 441 10.34 -7.63 11.54
N GLY A 442 11.08 -7.17 10.52
CA GLY A 442 12.05 -6.09 10.66
C GLY A 442 11.45 -4.75 11.14
N ILE A 443 10.23 -4.41 10.75
CA ILE A 443 9.54 -3.20 11.22
C ILE A 443 9.12 -3.34 12.68
N VAL A 444 8.61 -4.50 13.13
CA VAL A 444 8.26 -4.68 14.55
C VAL A 444 9.48 -4.52 15.45
N VAL A 445 10.62 -5.11 15.05
CA VAL A 445 11.91 -4.94 15.74
C VAL A 445 12.32 -3.46 15.77
N ASN A 446 12.12 -2.74 14.67
CA ASN A 446 12.40 -1.30 14.62
C ASN A 446 11.47 -0.48 15.54
N PHE A 447 10.20 -0.88 15.69
CA PHE A 447 9.27 -0.24 16.65
C PHE A 447 9.72 -0.47 18.09
N GLU A 448 10.03 -1.72 18.47
CA GLU A 448 10.54 -2.03 19.82
C GLU A 448 11.82 -1.27 20.13
N ALA A 449 12.77 -1.24 19.19
CA ALA A 449 14.00 -0.48 19.33
C ALA A 449 13.73 1.03 19.47
N ALA A 450 12.79 1.57 18.69
CA ALA A 450 12.41 2.98 18.76
C ALA A 450 11.73 3.33 20.10
N VAL A 451 10.81 2.50 20.58
CA VAL A 451 10.18 2.67 21.91
C VAL A 451 11.24 2.63 23.01
N GLY A 452 12.13 1.64 22.98
CA GLY A 452 13.23 1.51 23.94
C GLY A 452 14.15 2.73 23.94
N GLN A 453 14.47 3.29 22.77
CA GLN A 453 15.27 4.51 22.65
C GLN A 453 14.57 5.73 23.27
N ILE A 454 13.25 5.91 23.06
CA ILE A 454 12.49 7.02 23.65
C ILE A 454 12.44 6.85 25.19
N ALA A 455 12.10 5.65 25.66
CA ALA A 455 12.02 5.36 27.09
C ALA A 455 13.37 5.58 27.80
N ALA A 456 14.48 5.20 27.18
CA ALA A 456 15.81 5.42 27.71
C ALA A 456 16.26 6.90 27.67
N ALA A 457 15.86 7.65 26.64
CA ALA A 457 16.27 9.05 26.49
C ALA A 457 15.50 9.99 27.42
N GLU A 458 14.21 9.73 27.67
CA GLU A 458 13.31 10.63 28.42
C GLU A 458 12.38 9.85 29.38
N PRO A 459 12.93 9.12 30.38
CA PRO A 459 12.18 8.16 31.18
C PRO A 459 10.98 8.78 31.89
N SER A 460 11.15 9.92 32.57
CA SER A 460 10.05 10.56 33.33
C SER A 460 8.91 11.05 32.43
N SER A 461 9.24 11.65 31.28
CA SER A 461 8.22 12.09 30.30
C SER A 461 7.50 10.89 29.70
N PHE A 462 8.23 9.83 29.39
CA PHE A 462 7.68 8.59 28.84
C PHE A 462 6.73 7.91 29.83
N GLU A 463 7.17 7.70 31.07
CA GLU A 463 6.35 7.10 32.14
C GLU A 463 5.08 7.91 32.41
N HIS A 464 5.21 9.23 32.58
CA HIS A 464 4.06 10.11 32.81
C HIS A 464 3.03 10.03 31.68
N ARG A 465 3.50 10.03 30.43
CA ARG A 465 2.61 9.93 29.27
C ARG A 465 1.98 8.54 29.15
N MET A 466 2.74 7.47 29.40
CA MET A 466 2.20 6.11 29.42
C MET A 466 1.14 5.92 30.50
N GLU A 467 1.33 6.50 31.67
CA GLU A 467 0.34 6.48 32.75
C GLU A 467 -0.94 7.24 32.36
N THR A 468 -0.80 8.42 31.75
CA THR A 468 -1.95 9.19 31.23
C THR A 468 -2.76 8.38 30.21
N LEU A 469 -2.06 7.72 29.26
CA LEU A 469 -2.72 6.87 28.28
C LEU A 469 -3.32 5.60 28.93
N ARG A 470 -2.68 5.04 29.96
CA ARG A 470 -3.21 3.90 30.72
C ARG A 470 -4.55 4.24 31.38
N GLN A 471 -4.69 5.43 31.94
CA GLN A 471 -5.97 5.88 32.52
C GLN A 471 -7.09 5.93 31.47
N ALA A 472 -6.77 6.40 30.25
CA ALA A 472 -7.71 6.40 29.13
C ALA A 472 -8.07 4.96 28.68
N VAL A 473 -7.11 4.02 28.70
CA VAL A 473 -7.36 2.59 28.45
C VAL A 473 -8.32 2.01 29.49
N THR A 474 -8.14 2.29 30.77
CA THR A 474 -9.06 1.82 31.82
C THR A 474 -10.47 2.36 31.61
N ALA A 475 -10.61 3.62 31.20
CA ALA A 475 -11.90 4.18 30.84
C ALA A 475 -12.52 3.48 29.60
N ALA A 476 -11.70 3.14 28.60
CA ALA A 476 -12.13 2.39 27.42
C ALA A 476 -12.60 0.96 27.75
N GLN A 477 -11.91 0.26 28.66
CA GLN A 477 -12.32 -1.07 29.15
C GLN A 477 -13.68 -1.03 29.85
N ALA A 478 -14.01 0.07 30.53
CA ALA A 478 -15.32 0.27 31.16
C ALA A 478 -16.43 0.64 30.17
N ALA A 479 -16.08 1.11 28.97
CA ALA A 479 -17.03 1.53 27.93
C ALA A 479 -17.35 0.38 26.96
N SER A 480 -18.64 0.13 26.74
CA SER A 480 -19.08 -0.94 25.82
C SER A 480 -18.92 -0.60 24.32
N ASP A 481 -18.88 0.69 23.97
CA ASP A 481 -18.80 1.16 22.59
C ASP A 481 -17.47 1.86 22.31
N ALA A 482 -16.74 1.34 21.32
CA ALA A 482 -15.42 1.82 20.92
C ALA A 482 -15.43 3.24 20.32
N ASP A 483 -16.57 3.73 19.84
CA ASP A 483 -16.67 5.11 19.33
C ASP A 483 -16.59 6.17 20.44
N HIS A 484 -16.87 5.78 21.69
CA HIS A 484 -16.89 6.67 22.83
C HIS A 484 -15.65 6.53 23.72
N TRP A 485 -14.64 5.79 23.28
CA TRP A 485 -13.39 5.67 24.01
C TRP A 485 -12.65 7.01 24.03
N LEU A 486 -12.21 7.42 25.23
CA LEU A 486 -11.36 8.60 25.40
C LEU A 486 -10.08 8.46 24.57
N ASP A 487 -9.56 7.24 24.48
CA ASP A 487 -8.47 6.88 23.59
C ASP A 487 -8.98 5.92 22.49
N PRO A 488 -9.17 6.39 21.24
CA PRO A 488 -9.62 5.53 20.14
C PRO A 488 -8.57 4.47 19.77
N TYR A 489 -7.35 4.54 20.30
CA TYR A 489 -6.29 3.53 20.13
C TYR A 489 -5.86 2.86 21.44
N ALA A 490 -6.80 2.69 22.38
CA ALA A 490 -6.55 2.00 23.65
C ALA A 490 -5.85 0.61 23.48
N PRO A 491 -6.22 -0.26 22.51
CA PRO A 491 -5.49 -1.51 22.27
C PRO A 491 -4.03 -1.27 21.84
N GLU A 492 -3.78 -0.30 20.95
CA GLU A 492 -2.44 0.03 20.48
C GLU A 492 -1.59 0.70 21.56
N THR A 493 -2.21 1.46 22.47
CA THR A 493 -1.56 1.96 23.68
C THR A 493 -1.00 0.78 24.51
N LEU A 494 -1.82 -0.25 24.75
CA LEU A 494 -1.37 -1.44 25.48
C LEU A 494 -0.28 -2.21 24.74
N ARG A 495 -0.36 -2.32 23.41
CA ARG A 495 0.69 -2.94 22.60
C ARG A 495 1.99 -2.14 22.63
N LEU A 496 1.93 -0.82 22.59
CA LEU A 496 3.11 0.04 22.73
C LEU A 496 3.76 -0.13 24.12
N GLN A 497 2.95 -0.25 25.17
CA GLN A 497 3.44 -0.56 26.52
C GLN A 497 4.03 -1.97 26.60
N ALA A 498 3.44 -2.95 25.91
CA ALA A 498 4.00 -4.29 25.80
C ALA A 498 5.37 -4.27 25.12
N MET A 499 5.53 -3.49 24.03
CA MET A 499 6.82 -3.27 23.35
C MET A 499 7.85 -2.61 24.28
N ALA A 500 7.44 -1.62 25.08
CA ALA A 500 8.32 -0.98 26.06
C ALA A 500 8.80 -1.97 27.13
N ALA A 501 7.88 -2.77 27.68
CA ALA A 501 8.21 -3.83 28.64
C ALA A 501 9.14 -4.88 28.01
N ALA A 502 8.88 -5.29 26.77
CA ALA A 502 9.72 -6.24 26.04
C ALA A 502 11.14 -5.68 25.79
N ALA A 503 11.25 -4.40 25.42
CA ALA A 503 12.54 -3.72 25.25
C ALA A 503 13.32 -3.62 26.58
N ALA A 504 12.63 -3.56 27.72
CA ALA A 504 13.21 -3.63 29.06
C ALA A 504 13.50 -5.07 29.55
N GLY A 505 13.25 -6.10 28.72
CA GLY A 505 13.42 -7.51 29.09
C GLY A 505 12.32 -8.09 29.98
N GLN A 506 11.25 -7.33 30.25
CA GLN A 506 10.11 -7.72 31.08
C GLN A 506 9.05 -8.47 30.26
N HIS A 507 9.42 -9.64 29.73
CA HIS A 507 8.56 -10.36 28.78
C HIS A 507 7.25 -10.88 29.37
N ASP A 508 7.20 -11.24 30.66
CA ASP A 508 5.96 -11.62 31.35
C ASP A 508 4.95 -10.47 31.36
N GLN A 509 5.41 -9.27 31.70
CA GLN A 509 4.58 -8.07 31.68
C GLN A 509 4.16 -7.74 30.25
N ALA A 510 5.05 -7.82 29.27
CA ALA A 510 4.71 -7.62 27.87
C ALA A 510 3.60 -8.58 27.39
N ALA A 511 3.66 -9.85 27.78
CA ALA A 511 2.63 -10.84 27.45
C ALA A 511 1.28 -10.51 28.10
N ALA A 512 1.27 -10.06 29.36
CA ALA A 512 0.06 -9.64 30.05
C ALA A 512 -0.58 -8.40 29.39
N LEU A 513 0.22 -7.40 29.03
CA LEU A 513 -0.22 -6.19 28.35
C LEU A 513 -0.80 -6.48 26.96
N ALA A 514 -0.15 -7.36 26.20
CA ALA A 514 -0.66 -7.82 24.92
C ALA A 514 -1.98 -8.60 25.08
N ALA A 515 -2.13 -9.39 26.16
CA ALA A 515 -3.39 -10.07 26.47
C ALA A 515 -4.52 -9.08 26.79
N GLU A 516 -4.24 -8.01 27.55
CA GLU A 516 -5.22 -6.93 27.78
C GLU A 516 -5.63 -6.25 26.45
N ALA A 517 -4.67 -6.02 25.54
CA ALA A 517 -4.95 -5.45 24.23
C ALA A 517 -5.86 -6.37 23.38
N VAL A 518 -5.60 -7.68 23.40
CA VAL A 518 -6.44 -8.70 22.76
C VAL A 518 -7.87 -8.62 23.30
N GLY A 519 -8.05 -8.46 24.62
CA GLY A 519 -9.37 -8.30 25.23
C GLY A 519 -10.15 -7.10 24.67
N LEU A 520 -9.48 -5.97 24.40
CA LEU A 520 -10.13 -4.81 23.77
C LEU A 520 -10.45 -5.05 22.28
N TYR A 521 -9.60 -5.76 21.55
CA TYR A 521 -9.87 -6.12 20.15
C TYR A 521 -11.01 -7.11 19.96
N GLU A 522 -11.46 -7.80 21.01
CA GLU A 522 -12.67 -8.62 20.96
C GLU A 522 -13.95 -7.79 20.79
N ASN A 523 -13.89 -6.47 20.97
CA ASN A 523 -14.98 -5.56 20.67
C ASN A 523 -15.44 -5.73 19.21
N GLN A 524 -16.74 -6.04 19.02
CA GLN A 524 -17.31 -6.38 17.72
C GLN A 524 -17.10 -5.29 16.67
N LYS A 525 -17.11 -4.02 17.08
CA LYS A 525 -16.97 -2.87 16.18
C LYS A 525 -15.54 -2.74 15.67
N LEU A 526 -14.55 -2.94 16.56
CA LEU A 526 -13.15 -2.99 16.13
C LEU A 526 -12.91 -4.16 15.19
N ARG A 527 -13.44 -5.35 15.48
CA ARG A 527 -13.33 -6.51 14.56
C ARG A 527 -13.98 -6.26 13.20
N PHE A 528 -15.00 -5.41 13.17
CA PHE A 528 -15.68 -5.07 11.93
C PHE A 528 -14.84 -4.12 11.05
N TYR A 529 -14.29 -3.06 11.62
CA TYR A 529 -13.51 -2.05 10.88
C TYR A 529 -12.02 -2.41 10.72
N HIS A 530 -11.47 -3.20 11.64
CA HIS A 530 -10.07 -3.62 11.70
C HIS A 530 -9.98 -5.14 11.94
N PRO A 531 -10.46 -5.96 10.98
CA PRO A 531 -10.62 -7.39 11.21
C PRO A 531 -9.32 -8.16 11.47
N GLY A 532 -8.18 -7.67 11.00
CA GLY A 532 -6.88 -8.26 11.29
C GLY A 532 -6.34 -7.92 12.69
N ALA A 533 -6.82 -6.85 13.33
CA ALA A 533 -6.23 -6.29 14.54
C ALA A 533 -6.16 -7.29 15.71
N LEU A 534 -7.21 -8.10 15.87
CA LEU A 534 -7.23 -9.18 16.87
C LEU A 534 -6.16 -10.22 16.61
N SER A 535 -5.99 -10.66 15.35
CA SER A 535 -4.96 -11.63 14.97
C SER A 535 -3.55 -11.11 15.25
N TYR A 536 -3.30 -9.80 15.05
CA TYR A 536 -1.98 -9.22 15.38
C TYR A 536 -1.77 -9.07 16.87
N GLY A 537 -2.78 -8.66 17.64
CA GLY A 537 -2.69 -8.65 19.09
C GLY A 537 -2.38 -10.04 19.65
N LEU A 538 -3.02 -11.08 19.11
CA LEU A 538 -2.74 -12.48 19.47
C LEU A 538 -1.33 -12.92 19.08
N LEU A 539 -0.82 -12.46 17.94
CA LEU A 539 0.55 -12.75 17.51
C LEU A 539 1.58 -12.09 18.44
N ASP A 540 1.38 -10.83 18.81
CA ASP A 540 2.23 -10.12 19.78
C ASP A 540 2.19 -10.82 21.14
N GLN A 541 0.99 -11.22 21.59
CA GLN A 541 0.81 -11.99 22.82
C GLN A 541 1.55 -13.33 22.75
N ALA A 542 1.43 -14.07 21.64
CA ALA A 542 2.13 -15.34 21.43
C ALA A 542 3.66 -15.15 21.50
N ARG A 543 4.17 -14.09 20.86
CA ARG A 543 5.60 -13.76 20.85
C ARG A 543 6.11 -13.44 22.24
N TYR A 544 5.44 -12.56 22.98
CA TYR A 544 5.89 -12.21 24.33
C TYR A 544 5.72 -13.38 25.31
N GLN A 545 4.66 -14.20 25.15
CA GLN A 545 4.49 -15.42 25.92
C GLN A 545 5.61 -16.43 25.69
N PHE A 546 6.07 -16.58 24.43
CA PHE A 546 7.20 -17.43 24.10
C PHE A 546 8.52 -16.90 24.68
N LEU A 547 8.74 -15.58 24.61
CA LEU A 547 9.95 -14.97 25.18
C LEU A 547 9.97 -15.05 26.71
N ALA A 548 8.80 -14.99 27.36
CA ALA A 548 8.65 -15.13 28.80
C ALA A 548 8.94 -16.55 29.29
N ASP A 549 8.37 -17.56 28.63
CA ASP A 549 8.34 -18.96 29.09
C ASP A 549 8.60 -19.92 27.91
N ALA A 550 9.82 -19.85 27.34
CA ALA A 550 10.14 -20.58 26.11
C ALA A 550 10.26 -22.10 26.30
N ASP A 551 10.35 -22.57 27.55
CA ASP A 551 10.29 -23.99 27.88
C ASP A 551 8.85 -24.54 27.83
N GLN A 552 7.83 -23.67 27.76
CA GLN A 552 6.41 -24.02 27.54
C GLN A 552 5.85 -23.37 26.25
N PRO A 553 6.37 -23.72 25.06
CA PRO A 553 5.98 -23.11 23.80
C PRO A 553 4.52 -23.36 23.41
N ASP A 554 3.85 -24.35 24.01
CA ASP A 554 2.46 -24.72 23.70
C ASP A 554 1.46 -23.56 23.87
N LYS A 555 1.70 -22.66 24.83
CA LYS A 555 0.88 -21.46 25.02
C LYS A 555 0.99 -20.53 23.80
N ALA A 556 2.20 -20.32 23.29
CA ALA A 556 2.44 -19.51 22.10
C ALA A 556 1.88 -20.18 20.83
N VAL A 557 2.01 -21.51 20.71
CA VAL A 557 1.38 -22.29 19.63
C VAL A 557 -0.14 -22.10 19.64
N ALA A 558 -0.80 -22.22 20.79
CA ALA A 558 -2.25 -22.05 20.91
C ALA A 558 -2.71 -20.64 20.53
N LEU A 559 -2.01 -19.61 21.02
CA LEU A 559 -2.29 -18.21 20.69
C LEU A 559 -2.10 -17.93 19.18
N CYS A 560 -1.05 -18.46 18.58
CA CYS A 560 -0.77 -18.26 17.16
C CYS A 560 -1.78 -19.00 16.26
N ARG A 561 -2.21 -20.22 16.63
CA ARG A 561 -3.33 -20.91 15.97
C ARG A 561 -4.61 -20.07 16.03
N ARG A 562 -4.95 -19.56 17.23
CA ARG A 562 -6.09 -18.66 17.40
C ARG A 562 -5.96 -17.39 16.54
N ALA A 563 -4.75 -16.84 16.40
CA ALA A 563 -4.51 -15.69 15.53
C ALA A 563 -4.84 -16.00 14.06
N ILE A 564 -4.43 -17.17 13.55
CA ILE A 564 -4.72 -17.65 12.20
C ILE A 564 -6.23 -17.92 12.01
N GLU A 565 -6.87 -18.52 13.01
CA GLU A 565 -8.31 -18.80 13.02
C GLU A 565 -9.17 -17.52 13.03
N CYS A 566 -8.73 -16.49 13.77
CA CYS A 566 -9.43 -15.21 13.83
C CYS A 566 -9.24 -14.34 12.58
N TRP A 567 -8.37 -14.74 11.66
CA TRP A 567 -8.07 -13.95 10.46
C TRP A 567 -9.29 -13.86 9.54
N PRO A 568 -9.62 -12.68 8.99
CA PRO A 568 -10.77 -12.52 8.11
C PRO A 568 -10.63 -13.29 6.79
N GLU A 569 -11.75 -13.82 6.29
CA GLU A 569 -11.81 -14.40 4.94
C GLU A 569 -11.72 -13.28 3.88
N VAL A 570 -10.51 -13.04 3.36
CA VAL A 570 -10.20 -12.07 2.30
C VAL A 570 -9.53 -12.77 1.12
N ALA A 571 -9.61 -12.18 -0.08
CA ALA A 571 -9.10 -12.80 -1.30
C ALA A 571 -7.60 -13.14 -1.24
N GLN A 572 -6.81 -12.33 -0.51
CA GLN A 572 -5.37 -12.51 -0.32
C GLN A 572 -5.02 -13.15 1.04
N ARG A 573 -5.98 -13.87 1.66
CA ARG A 573 -5.82 -14.40 3.02
C ARG A 573 -4.54 -15.23 3.19
N GLU A 574 -4.27 -16.17 2.28
CA GLU A 574 -3.10 -17.04 2.39
C GLU A 574 -1.79 -16.27 2.35
N GLU A 575 -1.67 -15.29 1.46
CA GLU A 575 -0.48 -14.43 1.37
C GLU A 575 -0.28 -13.62 2.65
N GLN A 576 -1.35 -13.06 3.21
CA GLN A 576 -1.29 -12.27 4.43
C GLN A 576 -1.11 -13.12 5.70
N LEU A 577 -1.48 -14.41 5.67
CA LEU A 577 -1.25 -15.36 6.75
C LEU A 577 0.18 -15.90 6.80
N ARG A 578 0.96 -15.76 5.71
CA ARG A 578 2.34 -16.28 5.63
C ARG A 578 3.21 -15.87 6.83
N PRO A 579 3.22 -14.61 7.32
CA PRO A 579 3.99 -14.25 8.51
C PRO A 579 3.52 -14.96 9.79
N LEU A 580 2.20 -15.11 9.99
CA LEU A 580 1.64 -15.78 11.17
C LEU A 580 1.95 -17.27 11.15
N LYS A 581 1.80 -17.90 9.98
CA LYS A 581 2.15 -19.30 9.76
C LYS A 581 3.64 -19.55 9.99
N ARG A 582 4.52 -18.66 9.52
CA ARG A 582 5.96 -18.73 9.83
C ARG A 582 6.22 -18.71 11.34
N GLU A 583 5.62 -17.79 12.09
CA GLU A 583 5.77 -17.76 13.55
C GLU A 583 5.21 -19.02 14.21
N LEU A 584 4.07 -19.54 13.74
CA LEU A 584 3.54 -20.83 14.22
C LEU A 584 4.53 -21.98 13.98
N ALA A 585 5.17 -22.06 12.82
CA ALA A 585 6.21 -23.06 12.55
C ALA A 585 7.37 -22.93 13.56
N LEU A 586 7.83 -21.72 13.88
CA LEU A 586 8.88 -21.51 14.88
C LEU A 586 8.46 -22.01 16.27
N TYR A 587 7.22 -21.71 16.70
CA TYR A 587 6.73 -22.20 18.00
C TYR A 587 6.56 -23.72 18.02
N LEU A 588 6.14 -24.34 16.91
CA LEU A 588 6.07 -25.80 16.77
C LEU A 588 7.46 -26.44 16.83
N MET A 589 8.46 -25.86 16.15
CA MET A 589 9.86 -26.30 16.25
C MET A 589 10.39 -26.17 17.68
N ALA A 590 10.10 -25.06 18.37
CA ALA A 590 10.47 -24.89 19.78
C ALA A 590 9.81 -25.96 20.68
N ALA A 591 8.56 -26.36 20.38
CA ALA A 591 7.86 -27.45 21.04
C ALA A 591 8.44 -28.84 20.74
N GLY A 592 9.23 -28.98 19.67
CA GLY A 592 9.74 -30.27 19.18
C GLY A 592 8.81 -30.97 18.20
N ASP A 593 7.77 -30.30 17.72
CA ASP A 593 6.88 -30.78 16.66
C ASP A 593 7.38 -30.33 15.27
N GLU A 594 8.56 -30.84 14.90
CA GLU A 594 9.18 -30.56 13.58
C GLU A 594 8.31 -31.03 12.41
N GLY A 595 7.46 -32.05 12.62
CA GLY A 595 6.56 -32.60 11.61
C GLY A 595 5.47 -31.60 11.19
N SER A 596 4.70 -31.09 12.16
CA SER A 596 3.68 -30.07 11.89
C SER A 596 4.29 -28.78 11.34
N ALA A 597 5.47 -28.38 11.85
CA ALA A 597 6.18 -27.21 11.32
C ALA A 597 6.57 -27.41 9.84
N SER A 598 7.07 -28.60 9.50
CA SER A 598 7.45 -28.96 8.12
C SER A 598 6.24 -28.97 7.18
N ASP A 599 5.10 -29.49 7.62
CA ASP A 599 3.88 -29.51 6.81
C ASP A 599 3.36 -28.10 6.52
N LEU A 600 3.42 -27.22 7.51
CA LEU A 600 3.04 -25.82 7.35
C LEU A 600 4.00 -25.07 6.41
N LEU A 601 5.31 -25.30 6.51
CA LEU A 601 6.29 -24.71 5.58
C LEU A 601 6.10 -25.22 4.15
N ARG A 602 5.71 -26.49 3.97
CA ARG A 602 5.40 -27.08 2.66
C ARG A 602 4.18 -26.43 2.00
N GLN A 603 3.17 -26.03 2.80
CA GLN A 603 1.98 -25.32 2.30
C GLN A 603 2.31 -23.93 1.75
N GLU A 604 3.32 -23.24 2.31
CA GLU A 604 3.65 -21.85 1.95
C GLU A 604 4.55 -21.69 0.71
N GLY A 605 5.41 -22.67 0.43
CA GLY A 605 6.53 -22.50 -0.51
C GLY A 605 6.39 -23.13 -1.90
N GLY A 606 5.23 -23.73 -2.22
CA GLY A 606 5.12 -24.60 -3.40
C GLY A 606 5.90 -25.90 -3.23
N PRO A 607 6.23 -26.64 -4.31
CA PRO A 607 6.93 -27.92 -4.21
C PRO A 607 8.35 -27.72 -3.65
N ILE A 608 8.55 -28.01 -2.36
CA ILE A 608 9.84 -27.99 -1.66
C ILE A 608 10.33 -29.44 -1.51
N THR A 609 11.60 -29.70 -1.79
CA THR A 609 12.23 -31.01 -1.55
C THR A 609 12.41 -31.26 -0.05
N ASP A 610 12.39 -32.51 0.39
CA ASP A 610 12.56 -32.85 1.81
C ASP A 610 13.89 -32.36 2.38
N GLU A 611 14.95 -32.31 1.57
CA GLU A 611 16.23 -31.73 1.97
C GLU A 611 16.13 -30.23 2.24
N ARG A 612 15.53 -29.46 1.33
CA ARG A 612 15.32 -28.02 1.52
C ARG A 612 14.40 -27.75 2.70
N LEU A 613 13.41 -28.61 2.94
CA LEU A 613 12.52 -28.52 4.08
C LEU A 613 13.27 -28.73 5.41
N LYS A 614 14.13 -29.76 5.50
CA LYS A 614 15.02 -29.97 6.65
C LYS A 614 15.92 -28.77 6.89
N ARG A 615 16.52 -28.19 5.85
CA ARG A 615 17.32 -26.96 5.96
C ARG A 615 16.50 -25.80 6.52
N ASN A 616 15.28 -25.59 6.02
CA ASN A 616 14.38 -24.54 6.52
C ASN A 616 14.03 -24.73 8.01
N VAL A 617 13.83 -25.97 8.47
CA VAL A 617 13.66 -26.28 9.90
C VAL A 617 14.94 -25.93 10.68
N GLY A 618 16.11 -26.30 10.15
CA GLY A 618 17.41 -25.91 10.71
C GLY A 618 17.56 -24.39 10.84
N TYR A 619 17.16 -23.62 9.81
CA TYR A 619 17.16 -22.15 9.84
C TYR A 619 16.20 -21.61 10.91
N GLY A 620 15.01 -22.18 11.04
CA GLY A 620 14.04 -21.79 12.07
C GLY A 620 14.55 -22.03 13.49
N LEU A 621 15.22 -23.15 13.75
CA LEU A 621 15.83 -23.44 15.04
C LEU A 621 16.97 -22.48 15.39
N ALA A 622 17.79 -22.10 14.41
CA ALA A 622 18.79 -21.04 14.59
C ALA A 622 18.12 -19.69 14.89
N GLU A 623 17.04 -19.34 14.19
CA GLU A 623 16.28 -18.10 14.46
C GLU A 623 15.74 -18.08 15.89
N ILE A 624 15.19 -19.19 16.39
CA ILE A 624 14.73 -19.34 17.78
C ILE A 624 15.89 -19.09 18.75
N CYS A 625 17.06 -19.71 18.52
CA CYS A 625 18.24 -19.48 19.36
C CYS A 625 18.70 -18.02 19.32
N GLY A 626 18.63 -17.37 18.15
CA GLY A 626 18.93 -15.94 17.97
C GLY A 626 18.08 -15.02 18.85
N ARG A 627 16.83 -15.42 19.21
CA ARG A 627 15.97 -14.64 20.11
C ARG A 627 16.45 -14.64 21.57
N PHE A 628 17.24 -15.63 21.98
CA PHE A 628 17.71 -15.78 23.37
C PHE A 628 19.21 -15.58 23.55
N ILE A 629 19.99 -15.44 22.46
CA ILE A 629 21.46 -15.34 22.54
C ILE A 629 21.92 -14.13 23.37
N GLY A 630 21.19 -13.02 23.34
CA GLY A 630 21.50 -11.83 24.14
C GLY A 630 21.24 -11.99 25.65
N ARG A 631 20.61 -13.07 26.10
CA ARG A 631 20.38 -13.36 27.52
C ARG A 631 21.60 -14.04 28.13
N ALA A 632 21.81 -13.82 29.42
CA ALA A 632 22.78 -14.57 30.21
C ALA A 632 22.54 -16.09 30.03
N PRO A 633 23.59 -16.92 29.93
CA PRO A 633 23.43 -18.37 29.70
C PRO A 633 22.47 -19.07 30.66
N THR A 634 22.46 -18.66 31.94
CA THR A 634 21.58 -19.20 32.98
C THR A 634 20.11 -18.79 32.85
N SER A 635 19.82 -17.77 32.05
CA SER A 635 18.46 -17.25 31.78
C SER A 635 17.93 -17.69 30.41
N ARG A 636 18.66 -18.56 29.71
CA ARG A 636 18.20 -19.14 28.44
C ARG A 636 17.29 -20.34 28.70
N PRO A 637 16.40 -20.68 27.75
CA PRO A 637 15.55 -21.87 27.85
C PRO A 637 16.38 -23.14 28.00
N ALA A 638 15.90 -24.10 28.79
CA ALA A 638 16.60 -25.38 29.01
C ALA A 638 16.85 -26.15 27.70
N ARG A 639 15.97 -25.98 26.71
CA ARG A 639 16.07 -26.60 25.38
C ARG A 639 17.02 -25.88 24.43
N PHE A 640 17.56 -24.71 24.79
CA PHE A 640 18.43 -23.92 23.91
C PHE A 640 19.61 -24.71 23.31
N PRO A 641 20.39 -25.49 24.08
CA PRO A 641 21.50 -26.27 23.50
C PRO A 641 21.03 -27.33 22.50
N GLN A 642 19.86 -27.93 22.74
CA GLN A 642 19.26 -28.93 21.85
C GLN A 642 18.83 -28.29 20.52
N TRP A 643 18.17 -27.13 20.57
CA TRP A 643 17.76 -26.39 19.37
C TRP A 643 18.97 -25.99 18.52
N LEU A 644 20.03 -25.48 19.14
CA LEU A 644 21.24 -25.07 18.43
C LEU A 644 21.97 -26.27 17.80
N SER A 645 22.13 -27.36 18.54
CA SER A 645 22.75 -28.59 18.01
C SER A 645 21.93 -29.17 16.85
N ARG A 646 20.61 -29.22 16.99
CA ARG A 646 19.69 -29.70 15.95
C ARG A 646 19.71 -28.80 14.72
N SER A 647 19.83 -27.49 14.89
CA SER A 647 20.00 -26.54 13.78
C SER A 647 21.24 -26.85 12.95
N LEU A 648 22.39 -27.04 13.60
CA LEU A 648 23.66 -27.38 12.93
C LEU A 648 23.62 -28.75 12.26
N GLU A 649 22.87 -29.72 12.80
CA GLU A 649 22.68 -31.03 12.18
C GLU A 649 21.84 -30.92 10.89
N LEU A 650 20.74 -30.18 10.93
CA LEU A 650 19.79 -30.05 9.81
C LEU A 650 20.27 -29.09 8.72
N ALA A 651 21.05 -28.08 9.10
CA ALA A 651 21.56 -27.05 8.21
C ALA A 651 23.04 -26.71 8.53
N PRO A 652 23.97 -27.66 8.30
CA PRO A 652 25.40 -27.50 8.62
C PRO A 652 26.09 -26.43 7.76
N ASP A 653 25.43 -25.95 6.71
CA ASP A 653 25.89 -24.87 5.84
C ASP A 653 25.31 -23.50 6.25
N TYR A 654 24.50 -23.40 7.30
CA TYR A 654 23.86 -22.14 7.68
C TYR A 654 24.79 -21.21 8.48
N PRO A 655 25.20 -20.05 7.92
CA PRO A 655 26.17 -19.17 8.59
C PRO A 655 25.70 -18.68 9.97
N HIS A 656 24.42 -18.40 10.12
CA HIS A 656 23.87 -17.88 11.38
C HIS A 656 23.86 -18.93 12.50
N GLY A 657 23.64 -20.21 12.18
CA GLY A 657 23.74 -21.29 13.16
C GLY A 657 25.16 -21.40 13.73
N HIS A 658 26.17 -21.31 12.86
CA HIS A 658 27.58 -21.28 13.27
C HIS A 658 27.94 -20.03 14.08
N LEU A 659 27.42 -18.85 13.72
CA LEU A 659 27.63 -17.63 14.52
C LEU A 659 27.12 -17.79 15.96
N LEU A 660 25.93 -18.37 16.12
CA LEU A 660 25.35 -18.62 17.45
C LEU A 660 26.16 -19.65 18.25
N ALA A 661 26.67 -20.69 17.59
CA ALA A 661 27.53 -21.69 18.20
C ALA A 661 28.89 -21.12 18.62
N ALA A 662 29.50 -20.27 17.79
CA ALA A 662 30.71 -19.54 18.13
C ALA A 662 30.50 -18.64 19.35
N HIS A 663 29.39 -17.90 19.41
CA HIS A 663 29.01 -17.09 20.56
C HIS A 663 28.92 -17.96 21.84
N CYS A 664 28.18 -19.08 21.78
CA CYS A 664 28.04 -19.98 22.92
C CYS A 664 29.37 -20.60 23.36
N ALA A 665 30.26 -20.95 22.42
CA ALA A 665 31.58 -21.46 22.74
C ALA A 665 32.43 -20.41 23.48
N LEU A 666 32.39 -19.15 23.04
CA LEU A 666 33.11 -18.03 23.70
C LEU A 666 32.62 -17.79 25.13
N GLU A 667 31.32 -17.86 25.40
CA GLU A 667 30.77 -17.72 26.76
C GLU A 667 31.27 -18.78 27.74
N HIS A 668 31.62 -19.97 27.23
CA HIS A 668 32.14 -21.07 28.02
C HIS A 668 33.68 -21.14 27.99
N ASN A 669 34.35 -20.08 27.52
CA ASN A 669 35.81 -20.02 27.32
C ASN A 669 36.35 -21.16 26.44
N ARG A 670 35.57 -21.61 25.45
CA ARG A 670 35.96 -22.62 24.46
C ARG A 670 36.39 -21.94 23.16
N GLY A 671 37.42 -21.11 23.22
CA GLY A 671 37.86 -20.27 22.09
C GLY A 671 38.23 -21.04 20.82
N ALA A 672 38.82 -22.24 20.96
CA ALA A 672 39.17 -23.09 19.82
C ALA A 672 37.92 -23.56 19.04
N GLU A 673 36.88 -24.01 19.74
CA GLU A 673 35.60 -24.43 19.16
C GLU A 673 34.89 -23.24 18.48
N ALA A 674 34.97 -22.05 19.08
CA ALA A 674 34.45 -20.83 18.47
C ALA A 674 35.13 -20.52 17.13
N ALA A 675 36.46 -20.65 17.06
CA ALA A 675 37.22 -20.44 15.83
C ALA A 675 36.86 -21.47 14.74
N GLU A 676 36.58 -22.73 15.10
CA GLU A 676 36.10 -23.74 14.15
C GLU A 676 34.75 -23.37 13.54
N HIS A 677 33.80 -22.91 14.37
CA HIS A 677 32.51 -22.44 13.88
C HIS A 677 32.60 -21.18 13.02
N LEU A 678 33.46 -20.22 13.39
CA LEU A 678 33.69 -19.03 12.57
C LEU A 678 34.30 -19.38 11.21
N LYS A 679 35.21 -20.35 11.17
CA LYS A 679 35.76 -20.87 9.91
C LYS A 679 34.70 -21.56 9.06
N ALA A 680 33.80 -22.34 9.68
CA ALA A 680 32.67 -22.96 8.98
C ALA A 680 31.71 -21.90 8.41
N MET A 681 31.40 -20.87 9.19
CA MET A 681 30.62 -19.70 8.74
C MET A 681 31.29 -18.99 7.57
N GLU A 682 32.60 -18.67 7.67
CA GLU A 682 33.37 -18.01 6.62
C GLU A 682 33.33 -18.77 5.29
N ALA A 683 33.33 -20.10 5.33
CA ALA A 683 33.24 -20.94 4.12
C ALA A 683 31.89 -20.84 3.39
N GLN A 684 30.84 -20.35 4.05
CA GLN A 684 29.46 -20.32 3.54
C GLN A 684 28.95 -18.91 3.25
N VAL A 685 29.63 -17.86 3.74
CA VAL A 685 29.21 -16.47 3.59
C VAL A 685 29.65 -15.93 2.23
N GLU A 686 28.69 -15.57 1.38
CA GLU A 686 28.96 -14.96 0.07
C GLU A 686 29.49 -13.52 0.16
N ASP A 687 29.03 -12.75 1.16
CA ASP A 687 29.44 -11.35 1.39
C ASP A 687 30.35 -11.24 2.63
N PRO A 688 31.66 -11.06 2.47
CA PRO A 688 32.62 -10.97 3.57
C PRO A 688 32.27 -9.91 4.63
N ARG A 689 31.52 -8.86 4.26
CA ARG A 689 31.11 -7.80 5.19
C ARG A 689 30.19 -8.30 6.29
N TRP A 690 29.39 -9.33 6.03
CA TRP A 690 28.52 -9.90 7.06
C TRP A 690 29.35 -10.61 8.14
N LEU A 691 30.40 -11.31 7.72
CA LEU A 691 31.38 -11.90 8.64
C LEU A 691 32.14 -10.82 9.42
N ASP A 692 32.53 -9.71 8.79
CA ASP A 692 33.19 -8.59 9.48
C ASP A 692 32.32 -8.01 10.61
N VAL A 693 31.05 -7.73 10.33
CA VAL A 693 30.10 -7.21 11.33
C VAL A 693 29.88 -8.22 12.45
N ALA A 694 29.79 -9.52 12.12
CA ALA A 694 29.66 -10.57 13.11
C ALA A 694 30.89 -10.67 14.01
N LEU A 695 32.10 -10.61 13.44
CA LEU A 695 33.36 -10.63 14.18
C LEU A 695 33.54 -9.39 15.05
N GLU A 696 33.20 -8.20 14.55
CA GLU A 696 33.20 -6.97 15.35
C GLU A 696 32.24 -7.08 16.53
N THR A 697 31.04 -7.62 16.29
CA THR A 697 30.04 -7.85 17.33
C THR A 697 30.57 -8.81 18.39
N LEU A 698 31.14 -9.96 18.00
CA LEU A 698 31.73 -10.91 18.93
C LEU A 698 32.92 -10.33 19.69
N ALA A 699 33.81 -9.60 19.02
CA ALA A 699 34.98 -8.98 19.66
C ALA A 699 34.59 -7.95 20.71
N LYS A 700 33.50 -7.21 20.46
CA LYS A 700 32.92 -6.26 21.43
C LYS A 700 32.34 -6.96 22.66
N HIS A 701 31.69 -8.11 22.49
CA HIS A 701 31.09 -8.87 23.60
C HIS A 701 32.12 -9.73 24.36
N PHE A 702 33.17 -10.20 23.67
CA PHE A 702 34.20 -11.09 24.21
C PHE A 702 35.61 -10.50 24.06
N PRO A 703 35.89 -9.30 24.60
CA PRO A 703 37.18 -8.63 24.41
C PRO A 703 38.36 -9.37 25.07
N ALA A 704 38.08 -10.34 25.95
CA ALA A 704 39.09 -11.14 26.65
C ALA A 704 39.49 -12.43 25.92
N SER A 705 38.81 -12.83 24.83
CA SER A 705 39.16 -14.07 24.12
C SER A 705 40.38 -13.87 23.22
N ASP A 706 41.49 -14.50 23.57
CA ASP A 706 42.71 -14.44 22.78
C ASP A 706 42.59 -15.27 21.49
N GLU A 707 41.82 -16.36 21.51
CA GLU A 707 41.55 -17.17 20.32
C GLU A 707 40.71 -16.42 19.29
N LEU A 708 39.70 -15.65 19.73
CA LEU A 708 38.91 -14.80 18.82
C LEU A 708 39.78 -13.72 18.17
N LYS A 709 40.65 -13.08 18.96
CA LYS A 709 41.62 -12.09 18.44
C LYS A 709 42.59 -12.74 17.46
N ALA A 710 43.10 -13.93 17.78
CA ALA A 710 43.99 -14.69 16.91
C ALA A 710 43.30 -15.07 15.59
N TYR A 711 42.03 -15.49 15.63
CA TYR A 711 41.25 -15.77 14.43
C TYR A 711 41.08 -14.51 13.56
N ILE A 712 40.64 -13.39 14.15
CA ILE A 712 40.50 -12.10 13.45
C ILE A 712 41.84 -11.66 12.83
N ALA A 713 42.93 -11.76 13.58
CA ALA A 713 44.27 -11.42 13.11
C ALA A 713 44.73 -12.33 11.96
N SER A 714 44.51 -13.65 12.07
CA SER A 714 44.87 -14.61 11.03
C SER A 714 44.12 -14.35 9.71
N ARG A 715 42.86 -13.93 9.81
CA ARG A 715 42.04 -13.55 8.65
C ARG A 715 42.52 -12.24 8.03
N ALA A 716 42.84 -11.24 8.85
CA ALA A 716 43.44 -9.99 8.37
C ALA A 716 44.79 -10.24 7.67
N GLU A 717 45.62 -11.15 8.21
CA GLU A 717 46.87 -11.57 7.57
C GLU A 717 46.60 -12.27 6.23
N ALA A 718 45.67 -13.22 6.19
CA ALA A 718 45.28 -13.93 4.97
C ALA A 718 44.75 -12.96 3.88
N ALA A 719 43.96 -11.96 4.28
CA ALA A 719 43.47 -10.92 3.38
C ALA A 719 44.58 -9.97 2.91
N SER A 720 45.66 -9.80 3.70
CA SER A 720 46.80 -8.95 3.35
C SER A 720 47.85 -9.63 2.47
N ARG A 721 47.86 -10.97 2.38
CA ARG A 721 48.80 -11.69 1.52
C ARG A 721 48.47 -11.38 0.06
N PRO A 722 49.40 -10.72 -0.68
CA PRO A 722 49.16 -10.43 -2.08
C PRO A 722 48.94 -11.75 -2.82
N THR A 723 47.86 -11.85 -3.59
CA THR A 723 47.52 -12.97 -4.46
C THR A 723 48.52 -13.05 -5.63
N SER A 724 49.81 -13.24 -5.32
CA SER A 724 50.90 -13.16 -6.30
C SER A 724 51.03 -14.42 -7.17
N GLU A 725 50.24 -15.47 -6.94
CA GLU A 725 50.33 -16.74 -7.68
C GLU A 725 49.10 -17.08 -8.54
N ALA A 726 48.05 -16.25 -8.56
CA ALA A 726 46.82 -16.54 -9.31
C ALA A 726 46.81 -16.02 -10.77
N SER A 727 47.94 -15.50 -11.30
CA SER A 727 47.96 -14.76 -12.58
C SER A 727 48.40 -15.55 -13.83
N GLU A 728 48.65 -16.86 -13.77
CA GLU A 728 49.05 -17.64 -14.98
C GLU A 728 48.03 -18.69 -15.48
N ALA A 729 46.83 -18.75 -14.91
CA ALA A 729 45.76 -19.60 -15.45
C ALA A 729 44.99 -18.88 -16.58
N THR A 730 45.42 -19.13 -17.82
CA THR A 730 44.69 -19.03 -19.10
C THR A 730 43.22 -18.61 -18.98
N GLN A 731 42.92 -17.35 -19.34
CA GLN A 731 41.56 -16.89 -19.61
C GLN A 731 40.95 -17.67 -20.79
N PRO A 732 39.83 -18.40 -20.62
CA PRO A 732 39.12 -18.97 -21.76
C PRO A 732 38.47 -17.85 -22.59
N ALA A 733 38.62 -17.94 -23.91
CA ALA A 733 38.14 -16.96 -24.86
C ALA A 733 36.61 -16.76 -24.78
N GLY A 734 36.22 -15.49 -24.85
CA GLY A 734 34.88 -14.91 -24.86
C GLY A 734 33.72 -15.81 -25.33
N GLY A 735 32.86 -16.15 -24.38
CA GLY A 735 31.44 -16.43 -24.62
C GLY A 735 30.59 -15.29 -24.02
N PRO A 736 29.47 -14.88 -24.65
CA PRO A 736 28.60 -13.86 -24.09
C PRO A 736 28.04 -14.35 -22.76
N VAL A 737 28.43 -13.69 -21.67
CA VAL A 737 27.88 -13.90 -20.33
C VAL A 737 26.40 -13.51 -20.36
N ARG A 738 25.53 -14.51 -20.49
CA ARG A 738 24.12 -14.35 -20.15
C ARG A 738 24.05 -14.14 -18.64
N PRO A 739 23.36 -13.10 -18.14
CA PRO A 739 23.07 -13.01 -16.71
C PRO A 739 22.11 -14.14 -16.38
N ASN A 740 22.61 -15.21 -15.78
CA ASN A 740 21.78 -16.14 -15.02
C ASN A 740 21.31 -15.38 -13.79
N SER A 741 20.18 -14.68 -13.92
CA SER A 741 19.37 -14.25 -12.80
C SER A 741 18.85 -15.50 -12.10
N PHE A 742 19.62 -16.03 -11.15
CA PHE A 742 19.05 -16.91 -10.16
C PHE A 742 18.03 -16.09 -9.37
N ASP A 743 16.80 -16.60 -9.46
CA ASP A 743 15.58 -16.26 -8.75
C ASP A 743 15.80 -16.35 -7.23
N THR A 744 16.59 -15.42 -6.70
CA THR A 744 16.24 -14.81 -5.43
C THR A 744 15.05 -13.94 -5.78
N ARG A 745 13.86 -14.40 -5.41
CA ARG A 745 12.76 -13.48 -5.16
C ARG A 745 13.31 -12.43 -4.21
N LYS A 746 13.77 -11.30 -4.77
CA LYS A 746 13.58 -10.01 -4.13
C LYS A 746 12.17 -10.08 -3.56
N PRO A 747 11.94 -9.76 -2.29
CA PRO A 747 10.58 -9.40 -1.91
C PRO A 747 10.22 -8.29 -2.89
N GLU A 748 9.35 -8.62 -3.85
CA GLU A 748 8.63 -7.63 -4.61
C GLU A 748 7.92 -6.83 -3.53
N HIS A 749 8.52 -5.70 -3.17
CA HIS A 749 7.76 -4.56 -2.71
C HIS A 749 6.94 -4.13 -3.93
N THR A 750 5.87 -4.88 -4.20
CA THR A 750 4.72 -4.39 -4.91
C THR A 750 4.19 -3.25 -4.05
N LEU A 751 4.40 -2.05 -4.57
CA LEU A 751 3.60 -0.89 -4.25
C LEU A 751 2.12 -1.31 -4.31
N ASN A 752 1.50 -1.38 -3.14
CA ASN A 752 0.13 -1.00 -2.87
C ASN A 752 0.15 -0.18 -1.58
#